data_AF-A0A838U5L0-F1
#
_entry.id   AF-A0A838U5L0-F1
#
_cell.length_a   1.000
_cell.length_b   1.000
_cell.length_c   1.000
_cell.angle_alpha   90.00
_cell.angle_beta   90.00
_cell.angle_gamma   90.00
#
_symmetry.space_group_name_H-M   'P 1'
#
loop_
_entity.id
_entity.type
_entity.pdbx_description
1 polymer ?
#
loop_
_entity_poly.entity_id
_entity_poly.type
_entity_poly.pdbx_seq_one_letter_code
_entity_poly.pdbx_strand_id
1 'polypeptide(L)'
;MSFSRKIFTGLVIFVVLGMNTSAALAAHGDHHHDSVASSTPIAAATPLESIASTTTEAIVIPQIVSTSTASSTKGTATLTVRDGSLVAWTGTITFPLGTSTENVLPTNSSTTIPVLKQSLLGALIHLEKSESDFTITDLPYYPSFGEFLINCITIPAADNSPACNNWQYQVDGHYPFQGVDQYLLHDGDTMYLYFGSPRQVILATSTVSVGESFVATAESYEPSTGIYTPAPGYVIGMTQPDPNNPYSPIEIATSTSDENGNATFIISTPGAYGAGLQTDSYFPTTSLTVASSSEQTGGGGGSGGGSGGGSGSGSTLSPNISSAFSFLVSMQKPDGSFDSSLITDWSALALALPDAPQGARINLTSYLKNTSTSLSVPTDYERHALALLALGINPYTGSPTDTITPIVSAFNGTSIGDPSLINNDIFALLVLPHAGYTSSDTIIQKTVAFVVQRQNSGGSWDSVDLTAAGIQALLPFSSLPGVSSAVAKAQGYLHGAQQSNGSFSNSDSTSWVLNALAAKGEPPSSWMVGTSTPLTYLATQQQTDGGINQNSVNTDSRTWSTAYALTGFEGRSWSSLLSNFPNPNGTSGSGSSSTTTASTTVSTIATTTATIATTTVATSTLPVIVPASPPVVPNSITTHYKTSAPLPSSVKNVSASVSSTSASLPNVTNLAAAATAPAAQSFWQVLMHFFARIGSFFNHLL
;
A
#
# COMPACT_ATOMS: atom_id res chain seq x y z
N MET A 1 -25.08 -13.81 64.05
CA MET A 1 -25.05 -12.34 63.91
C MET A 1 -25.01 -12.01 62.41
N SER A 2 -25.60 -10.88 61.98
CA SER A 2 -25.61 -10.24 60.62
C SER A 2 -25.61 -11.13 59.35
N PHE A 3 -26.58 -11.11 58.41
CA PHE A 3 -27.00 -10.04 57.46
C PHE A 3 -25.85 -9.48 56.59
N SER A 4 -25.96 -9.32 55.25
CA SER A 4 -27.04 -9.65 54.26
C SER A 4 -26.47 -9.66 52.81
N ARG A 5 -26.96 -10.43 51.81
CA ARG A 5 -28.03 -10.16 50.78
C ARG A 5 -27.83 -8.85 49.95
N LYS A 6 -28.21 -8.65 48.67
CA LYS A 6 -29.00 -9.31 47.56
C LYS A 6 -28.19 -9.18 46.24
N ILE A 7 -28.43 -9.80 45.06
CA ILE A 7 -29.49 -10.66 44.46
C ILE A 7 -30.66 -9.95 43.69
N PHE A 8 -30.39 -9.65 42.39
CA PHE A 8 -31.09 -10.00 41.11
C PHE A 8 -32.57 -9.61 40.74
N THR A 9 -32.73 -9.18 39.47
CA THR A 9 -33.91 -9.23 38.52
C THR A 9 -35.21 -8.43 38.72
N GLY A 10 -35.80 -7.97 37.59
CA GLY A 10 -37.25 -7.69 37.41
C GLY A 10 -37.59 -6.60 36.36
N LEU A 11 -38.40 -6.91 35.33
CA LEU A 11 -38.85 -5.99 34.25
C LEU A 11 -40.39 -5.98 34.12
N VAL A 12 -41.01 -4.79 33.97
CA VAL A 12 -42.40 -4.58 33.49
C VAL A 12 -42.49 -3.28 32.66
N ILE A 13 -43.38 -3.24 31.66
CA ILE A 13 -43.64 -2.13 30.73
C ILE A 13 -45.01 -1.49 31.02
N PHE A 14 -45.21 -0.18 30.74
CA PHE A 14 -46.52 0.39 30.43
C PHE A 14 -46.45 1.49 29.35
N VAL A 15 -47.55 1.72 28.63
CA VAL A 15 -47.67 2.64 27.48
C VAL A 15 -48.93 3.51 27.62
N VAL A 16 -48.84 4.81 27.29
CA VAL A 16 -49.99 5.71 27.06
C VAL A 16 -49.67 6.67 25.89
N LEU A 17 -50.67 7.01 25.08
CA LEU A 17 -50.56 7.88 23.89
C LEU A 17 -50.89 9.36 24.22
N GLY A 18 -50.42 10.28 23.37
CA GLY A 18 -50.89 11.68 23.30
C GLY A 18 -50.43 12.34 21.99
N MET A 19 -51.30 13.09 21.30
CA MET A 19 -51.05 13.60 19.93
C MET A 19 -51.27 15.11 19.81
N ASN A 20 -50.51 15.77 18.92
CA ASN A 20 -50.81 17.06 18.27
C ASN A 20 -50.90 18.31 19.21
N THR A 21 -50.77 19.58 18.76
CA THR A 21 -50.89 20.17 17.40
C THR A 21 -49.99 21.41 17.25
N SER A 22 -49.85 21.94 16.03
CA SER A 22 -49.09 23.16 15.67
C SER A 22 -49.78 24.49 16.08
N ALA A 23 -49.01 25.59 16.21
CA ALA A 23 -49.19 26.89 15.50
C ALA A 23 -48.60 28.15 16.18
N ALA A 24 -47.64 28.78 15.50
CA ALA A 24 -47.48 30.21 15.18
C ALA A 24 -47.94 31.38 16.11
N LEU A 25 -46.95 32.26 16.39
CA LEU A 25 -46.97 33.75 16.31
C LEU A 25 -47.54 34.68 17.42
N ALA A 26 -46.74 35.74 17.68
CA ALA A 26 -47.12 37.13 17.98
C ALA A 26 -47.54 37.61 19.41
N ALA A 27 -46.53 38.10 20.14
CA ALA A 27 -46.40 39.49 20.67
C ALA A 27 -47.14 39.99 21.95
N HIS A 28 -46.52 41.03 22.55
CA HIS A 28 -46.84 41.75 23.81
C HIS A 28 -46.69 40.88 25.09
N GLY A 29 -46.21 41.38 26.24
CA GLY A 29 -45.96 42.77 26.71
C GLY A 29 -46.80 43.02 27.98
N ASP A 30 -46.40 43.79 28.99
CA ASP A 30 -45.20 44.60 29.30
C ASP A 30 -45.16 44.81 30.85
N HIS A 31 -44.07 45.36 31.43
CA HIS A 31 -44.11 46.47 32.43
C HIS A 31 -42.81 46.69 33.24
N HIS A 32 -42.31 47.94 33.18
CA HIS A 32 -41.62 48.72 34.24
C HIS A 32 -40.25 48.25 34.77
N HIS A 33 -39.25 49.12 35.06
CA HIS A 33 -39.13 50.59 35.13
C HIS A 33 -37.60 50.92 34.93
N ASP A 34 -37.06 52.14 34.70
CA ASP A 34 -37.57 53.51 34.75
C ASP A 34 -36.78 54.50 33.79
N SER A 35 -36.99 55.80 33.98
CA SER A 35 -36.34 57.04 33.50
C SER A 35 -34.78 57.08 33.46
N VAL A 36 -34.10 58.01 32.76
CA VAL A 36 -34.41 59.43 32.47
C VAL A 36 -34.07 59.89 31.03
N ALA A 37 -35.00 60.69 30.45
CA ALA A 37 -34.94 61.74 29.40
C ALA A 37 -33.58 62.24 28.83
N SER A 38 -33.44 62.86 27.64
CA SER A 38 -34.28 63.13 26.42
C SER A 38 -33.35 63.92 25.43
N SER A 39 -33.63 64.43 24.21
CA SER A 39 -34.83 64.79 23.42
C SER A 39 -34.56 64.79 21.89
N THR A 40 -35.63 64.96 21.09
CA THR A 40 -35.66 65.26 19.64
C THR A 40 -36.24 66.71 19.44
N PRO A 41 -36.84 67.25 18.32
CA PRO A 41 -37.43 66.67 17.09
C PRO A 41 -37.09 67.37 15.71
N ILE A 42 -36.99 66.66 14.57
CA ILE A 42 -37.99 66.36 13.48
C ILE A 42 -38.20 67.43 12.37
N ALA A 43 -37.83 67.03 11.14
CA ALA A 43 -38.30 67.31 9.75
C ALA A 43 -39.14 68.55 9.35
N ALA A 44 -38.88 69.09 8.13
CA ALA A 44 -39.76 68.98 6.93
C ALA A 44 -39.46 70.02 5.79
N ALA A 45 -40.00 69.73 4.59
CA ALA A 45 -40.37 70.64 3.48
C ALA A 45 -39.30 71.30 2.55
N THR A 46 -39.52 71.09 1.24
CA THR A 46 -39.14 71.94 0.08
C THR A 46 -40.25 73.00 -0.17
N PRO A 47 -40.23 73.96 -1.16
CA PRO A 47 -39.42 74.00 -2.40
C PRO A 47 -38.99 75.40 -2.99
N LEU A 48 -38.41 75.34 -4.21
CA LEU A 48 -38.40 76.33 -5.32
C LEU A 48 -37.56 77.64 -5.29
N GLU A 49 -36.84 77.85 -6.41
CA GLU A 49 -36.55 79.12 -7.16
C GLU A 49 -35.86 80.33 -6.45
N SER A 50 -34.88 81.04 -7.04
CA SER A 50 -34.56 81.29 -8.47
C SER A 50 -33.20 82.00 -8.70
N ILE A 51 -32.85 82.22 -9.99
CA ILE A 51 -31.92 83.21 -10.59
C ILE A 51 -30.44 83.34 -10.12
N ALA A 52 -29.58 82.60 -10.84
CA ALA A 52 -28.50 83.12 -11.69
C ALA A 52 -27.48 84.16 -11.18
N SER A 53 -26.19 83.78 -11.26
CA SER A 53 -25.11 84.69 -11.67
C SER A 53 -24.13 83.97 -12.59
N THR A 54 -23.60 84.67 -13.59
CA THR A 54 -22.69 84.15 -14.61
C THR A 54 -21.29 84.74 -14.47
N THR A 55 -20.25 83.90 -14.43
CA THR A 55 -19.01 84.12 -15.21
C THR A 55 -18.18 82.84 -15.29
N THR A 56 -17.42 82.69 -16.37
CA THR A 56 -16.69 81.48 -16.74
C THR A 56 -15.26 81.49 -16.22
N GLU A 57 -14.90 80.57 -15.32
CA GLU A 57 -13.52 80.05 -15.25
C GLU A 57 -13.50 78.61 -14.72
N ALA A 58 -12.95 77.69 -15.50
CA ALA A 58 -13.05 76.25 -15.24
C ALA A 58 -11.86 75.76 -14.41
N ILE A 59 -11.95 75.87 -13.08
CA ILE A 59 -11.04 75.18 -12.17
C ILE A 59 -11.29 73.67 -12.30
N VAL A 60 -10.32 72.96 -12.89
CA VAL A 60 -10.38 71.51 -13.04
C VAL A 60 -10.19 70.87 -11.66
N ILE A 61 -11.29 70.44 -11.05
CA ILE A 61 -11.28 69.52 -9.92
C ILE A 61 -10.65 68.21 -10.42
N PRO A 62 -9.62 67.65 -9.76
CA PRO A 62 -9.09 66.35 -10.15
C PRO A 62 -10.18 65.29 -9.97
N GLN A 63 -10.63 64.68 -11.08
CA GLN A 63 -11.48 63.50 -10.97
C GLN A 63 -10.72 62.40 -10.27
N ILE A 64 -11.34 61.80 -9.25
CA ILE A 64 -10.86 60.54 -8.68
C ILE A 64 -11.12 59.47 -9.73
N VAL A 65 -10.12 59.23 -10.58
CA VAL A 65 -10.18 58.17 -11.60
C VAL A 65 -10.04 56.84 -10.87
N SER A 66 -11.17 56.24 -10.50
CA SER A 66 -11.23 54.84 -10.10
C SER A 66 -10.81 53.97 -11.29
N THR A 67 -9.52 53.63 -11.35
CA THR A 67 -8.96 52.73 -12.35
C THR A 67 -9.53 51.33 -12.14
N SER A 68 -10.64 51.04 -12.80
CA SER A 68 -11.16 49.68 -12.95
C SER A 68 -10.16 48.87 -13.77
N THR A 69 -9.20 48.26 -13.09
CA THR A 69 -8.31 47.25 -13.67
C THR A 69 -9.19 46.11 -14.15
N ALA A 70 -9.18 45.83 -15.46
CA ALA A 70 -9.89 44.69 -16.01
C ALA A 70 -9.38 43.42 -15.33
N SER A 71 -10.24 42.77 -14.53
CA SER A 71 -9.87 41.54 -13.82
C SER A 71 -9.40 40.51 -14.83
N SER A 72 -8.22 39.93 -14.60
CA SER A 72 -7.81 38.77 -15.38
C SER A 72 -8.84 37.66 -15.21
N THR A 73 -9.10 36.91 -16.28
CA THR A 73 -9.93 35.70 -16.25
C THR A 73 -9.10 34.43 -16.07
N LYS A 74 -7.78 34.58 -15.91
CA LYS A 74 -6.81 33.51 -15.68
C LYS A 74 -5.74 33.94 -14.68
N GLY A 75 -5.29 33.00 -13.86
CA GLY A 75 -4.10 33.13 -13.03
C GLY A 75 -2.99 32.25 -13.56
N THR A 76 -1.79 32.53 -13.08
CA THR A 76 -0.56 31.76 -13.32
C THR A 76 0.07 31.40 -11.99
N ALA A 77 0.65 30.20 -11.92
CA ALA A 77 1.38 29.72 -10.74
C ALA A 77 2.61 28.95 -11.21
N THR A 78 3.66 28.92 -10.39
CA THR A 78 4.79 28.02 -10.62
C THR A 78 4.47 26.69 -9.95
N LEU A 79 4.65 25.57 -10.65
CA LEU A 79 4.50 24.23 -10.08
C LEU A 79 5.79 23.43 -10.30
N THR A 80 6.19 22.66 -9.28
CA THR A 80 7.22 21.62 -9.38
C THR A 80 6.67 20.29 -8.88
N VAL A 81 6.75 19.26 -9.72
CA VAL A 81 6.41 17.87 -9.38
C VAL A 81 7.70 17.07 -9.22
N ARG A 82 7.89 16.36 -8.10
CA ARG A 82 9.16 15.67 -7.79
C ARG A 82 9.02 14.40 -6.94
N ASP A 83 9.98 13.49 -7.06
CA ASP A 83 10.19 12.37 -6.13
C ASP A 83 11.57 12.54 -5.46
N GLY A 84 11.56 12.91 -4.17
CA GLY A 84 12.75 13.37 -3.47
C GLY A 84 13.54 14.42 -4.28
N SER A 85 14.83 14.16 -4.49
CA SER A 85 15.70 15.07 -5.25
C SER A 85 15.36 15.14 -6.75
N LEU A 86 14.70 14.15 -7.34
CA LEU A 86 14.37 14.11 -8.77
C LEU A 86 13.15 14.98 -9.10
N VAL A 87 13.38 16.11 -9.78
CA VAL A 87 12.30 16.88 -10.40
C VAL A 87 11.79 16.14 -11.64
N ALA A 88 10.50 15.77 -11.64
CA ALA A 88 9.81 15.22 -12.80
C ALA A 88 9.44 16.33 -13.78
N TRP A 89 8.79 17.38 -13.27
CA TRP A 89 8.35 18.54 -14.06
C TRP A 89 8.50 19.83 -13.25
N THR A 90 8.85 20.93 -13.90
CA THR A 90 8.80 22.26 -13.29
C THR A 90 8.52 23.34 -14.33
N GLY A 91 7.63 24.28 -14.01
CA GLY A 91 7.22 25.32 -14.95
C GLY A 91 6.02 26.15 -14.47
N THR A 92 5.55 27.03 -15.33
CA THR A 92 4.39 27.90 -15.05
C THR A 92 3.10 27.28 -15.58
N ILE A 93 2.21 26.88 -14.68
CA ILE A 93 0.85 26.47 -14.99
C ILE A 93 -0.07 27.69 -15.17
N THR A 94 -1.14 27.54 -15.95
CA THR A 94 -2.15 28.58 -16.18
C THR A 94 -3.55 28.01 -15.98
N PHE A 95 -4.35 28.64 -15.12
CA PHE A 95 -5.68 28.20 -14.72
C PHE A 95 -6.70 29.35 -14.89
N PRO A 96 -8.00 29.05 -15.11
CA PRO A 96 -9.04 30.08 -15.09
C PRO A 96 -9.31 30.57 -13.66
N LEU A 97 -9.65 31.85 -13.51
CA LEU A 97 -10.13 32.42 -12.26
C LEU A 97 -11.66 32.37 -12.20
N GLY A 98 -12.21 31.94 -11.07
CA GLY A 98 -13.64 31.84 -10.81
C GLY A 98 -14.21 30.42 -10.90
N THR A 99 -15.54 30.32 -10.88
CA THR A 99 -16.31 29.10 -10.55
C THR A 99 -16.41 28.06 -11.67
N SER A 100 -15.51 28.07 -12.65
CA SER A 100 -15.56 27.09 -13.77
C SER A 100 -15.02 25.73 -13.34
N THR A 101 -15.78 24.66 -13.60
CA THR A 101 -15.41 23.28 -13.26
C THR A 101 -15.01 22.44 -14.48
N GLU A 102 -14.39 21.28 -14.23
CA GLU A 102 -14.52 20.09 -15.08
C GLU A 102 -14.92 18.86 -14.26
N ASN A 103 -15.52 17.88 -14.95
CA ASN A 103 -15.99 16.65 -14.33
C ASN A 103 -14.85 15.62 -14.34
N VAL A 104 -14.32 15.33 -13.16
CA VAL A 104 -13.23 14.36 -12.95
C VAL A 104 -13.84 13.01 -12.57
N LEU A 105 -13.35 11.91 -13.13
CA LEU A 105 -13.76 10.56 -12.73
C LEU A 105 -12.77 10.02 -11.68
N PRO A 106 -13.19 9.81 -10.42
CA PRO A 106 -12.33 9.19 -9.42
C PRO A 106 -12.06 7.72 -9.75
N THR A 107 -10.85 7.23 -9.49
CA THR A 107 -10.46 5.83 -9.76
C THR A 107 -11.26 4.81 -8.94
N ASN A 108 -11.79 5.22 -7.79
CA ASN A 108 -12.66 4.41 -6.93
C ASN A 108 -14.17 4.57 -7.23
N SER A 109 -14.56 5.24 -8.32
CA SER A 109 -15.94 5.63 -8.61
C SER A 109 -16.33 5.42 -10.08
N SER A 110 -17.62 5.13 -10.34
CA SER A 110 -18.22 5.14 -11.69
C SER A 110 -18.88 6.48 -12.04
N THR A 111 -18.91 7.43 -11.11
CA THR A 111 -19.59 8.73 -11.23
C THR A 111 -18.58 9.87 -11.10
N THR A 112 -18.65 10.84 -12.02
CA THR A 112 -17.75 12.01 -12.03
C THR A 112 -18.12 13.03 -10.95
N ILE A 113 -17.11 13.63 -10.33
CA ILE A 113 -17.22 14.74 -9.37
C ILE A 113 -16.80 16.04 -10.08
N PRO A 114 -17.53 17.17 -9.91
CA PRO A 114 -17.11 18.45 -10.48
C PRO A 114 -15.99 19.09 -9.65
N VAL A 115 -14.81 19.25 -10.23
CA VAL A 115 -13.63 19.90 -9.63
C VAL A 115 -13.48 21.31 -10.19
N LEU A 116 -13.16 22.30 -9.35
CA LEU A 116 -12.89 23.66 -9.80
C LEU A 116 -11.56 23.72 -10.56
N LYS A 117 -11.57 24.31 -11.76
CA LYS A 117 -10.36 24.47 -12.61
C LYS A 117 -9.33 25.44 -12.03
N GLN A 118 -9.72 26.23 -11.02
CA GLN A 118 -8.82 27.07 -10.23
C GLN A 118 -8.06 26.27 -9.16
N SER A 119 -8.40 25.00 -8.90
CA SER A 119 -7.68 24.17 -7.91
C SER A 119 -6.38 23.60 -8.45
N LEU A 120 -5.48 23.15 -7.56
CA LEU A 120 -4.28 22.40 -7.95
C LEU A 120 -4.65 21.17 -8.79
N LEU A 121 -5.65 20.37 -8.36
CA LEU A 121 -6.07 19.20 -9.13
C LEU A 121 -6.62 19.59 -10.51
N GLY A 122 -7.39 20.68 -10.60
CA GLY A 122 -7.86 21.22 -11.88
C GLY A 122 -6.73 21.63 -12.81
N ALA A 123 -5.65 22.20 -12.27
CA ALA A 123 -4.45 22.56 -13.03
C ALA A 123 -3.61 21.33 -13.44
N LEU A 124 -3.42 20.34 -12.56
CA LEU A 124 -2.74 19.08 -12.86
C LEU A 124 -3.44 18.31 -13.98
N ILE A 125 -4.76 18.13 -13.86
CA ILE A 125 -5.60 17.49 -14.87
C ILE A 125 -5.62 18.28 -16.19
N HIS A 126 -5.30 19.58 -16.19
CA HIS A 126 -5.04 20.32 -17.43
C HIS A 126 -3.64 20.05 -18.01
N LEU A 127 -2.63 19.96 -17.15
CA LEU A 127 -1.22 19.78 -17.49
C LEU A 127 -0.93 18.38 -18.09
N GLU A 128 -1.51 17.32 -17.54
CA GLU A 128 -1.40 15.94 -18.07
C GLU A 128 -2.00 15.76 -19.48
N LYS A 129 -2.67 16.79 -20.03
CA LYS A 129 -3.16 16.81 -21.42
C LYS A 129 -2.10 17.30 -22.41
N SER A 130 -0.94 17.79 -21.96
CA SER A 130 0.20 18.18 -22.80
C SER A 130 1.54 17.58 -22.36
N GLU A 131 1.75 17.34 -21.06
CA GLU A 131 3.00 16.80 -20.51
C GLU A 131 2.92 15.28 -20.27
N SER A 132 4.06 14.59 -20.31
CA SER A 132 4.16 13.14 -20.05
C SER A 132 5.24 12.76 -19.03
N ASP A 133 5.81 13.74 -18.32
CA ASP A 133 6.90 13.53 -17.35
C ASP A 133 6.41 12.95 -16.02
N PHE A 134 5.09 13.02 -15.77
CA PHE A 134 4.38 12.33 -14.70
C PHE A 134 2.96 11.94 -15.17
N THR A 135 2.30 11.06 -14.44
CA THR A 135 0.87 10.71 -14.67
C THR A 135 0.23 10.29 -13.35
N ILE A 136 -0.92 10.88 -13.00
CA ILE A 136 -1.72 10.50 -11.84
C ILE A 136 -2.43 9.18 -12.16
N THR A 137 -1.97 8.10 -11.52
CA THR A 137 -2.43 6.73 -11.79
C THR A 137 -3.44 6.21 -10.78
N ASP A 138 -3.52 6.80 -9.58
CA ASP A 138 -4.61 6.56 -8.63
C ASP A 138 -5.09 7.87 -7.99
N LEU A 139 -6.37 8.18 -8.20
CA LEU A 139 -7.04 9.43 -7.82
C LEU A 139 -8.41 9.12 -7.18
N PRO A 140 -8.46 8.49 -6.00
CA PRO A 140 -9.70 8.23 -5.31
C PRO A 140 -10.32 9.51 -4.74
N TYR A 141 -11.66 9.53 -4.71
CA TYR A 141 -12.45 10.55 -4.01
C TYR A 141 -13.03 9.98 -2.73
N TYR A 142 -13.04 10.74 -1.65
CA TYR A 142 -13.54 10.31 -0.35
C TYR A 142 -14.74 11.15 0.11
N PRO A 143 -15.99 10.65 -0.07
CA PRO A 143 -17.20 11.37 0.31
C PRO A 143 -17.33 11.72 1.80
N SER A 144 -16.53 11.11 2.68
CA SER A 144 -16.44 11.43 4.11
C SER A 144 -15.68 12.73 4.40
N PHE A 145 -14.81 13.17 3.48
CA PHE A 145 -14.04 14.41 3.58
C PHE A 145 -14.48 15.44 2.52
N GLY A 146 -15.05 14.98 1.40
CA GLY A 146 -15.45 15.82 0.28
C GLY A 146 -14.28 16.20 -0.64
N GLU A 147 -13.25 15.35 -0.70
CA GLU A 147 -11.94 15.66 -1.25
C GLU A 147 -11.41 14.52 -2.15
N PHE A 148 -10.53 14.90 -3.07
CA PHE A 148 -9.70 13.97 -3.83
C PHE A 148 -8.33 13.79 -3.16
N LEU A 149 -7.88 12.54 -3.08
CA LEU A 149 -6.50 12.19 -2.74
C LEU A 149 -5.75 11.86 -4.03
N ILE A 150 -4.61 12.53 -4.27
CA ILE A 150 -3.59 12.01 -5.19
C ILE A 150 -2.94 10.84 -4.46
N ASN A 151 -3.41 9.62 -4.74
CA ASN A 151 -2.90 8.45 -4.05
C ASN A 151 -1.65 7.90 -4.75
N CYS A 152 -1.62 7.85 -6.09
CA CYS A 152 -0.46 7.40 -6.86
C CYS A 152 -0.16 8.30 -8.06
N ILE A 153 1.14 8.51 -8.31
CA ILE A 153 1.67 9.11 -9.54
C ILE A 153 2.82 8.24 -10.05
N THR A 154 2.86 7.96 -11.35
CA THR A 154 4.05 7.43 -12.02
C THR A 154 4.90 8.59 -12.52
N ILE A 155 6.21 8.57 -12.27
CA ILE A 155 7.20 9.46 -12.87
C ILE A 155 8.13 8.59 -13.71
N PRO A 156 7.98 8.51 -15.06
CA PRO A 156 8.77 7.59 -15.89
C PRO A 156 10.29 7.82 -15.84
N ALA A 157 10.74 8.98 -15.37
CA ALA A 157 12.16 9.30 -15.11
C ALA A 157 12.70 8.71 -13.79
N ALA A 158 11.83 8.26 -12.89
CA ALA A 158 12.15 7.61 -11.61
C ALA A 158 12.01 6.08 -11.73
N ASP A 159 10.78 5.65 -11.96
CA ASP A 159 10.35 4.27 -12.19
C ASP A 159 9.03 4.32 -13.00
N ASN A 160 8.75 3.27 -13.79
CA ASN A 160 7.44 3.11 -14.42
C ASN A 160 6.39 2.61 -13.41
N SER A 161 6.83 2.06 -12.27
CA SER A 161 5.99 1.79 -11.10
C SER A 161 5.43 3.09 -10.49
N PRO A 162 4.13 3.16 -10.14
CA PRO A 162 3.60 4.31 -9.42
C PRO A 162 4.17 4.46 -7.99
N ALA A 163 4.59 5.67 -7.63
CA ALA A 163 4.85 6.04 -6.23
C ALA A 163 3.52 6.37 -5.55
N CYS A 164 3.23 5.74 -4.40
CA CYS A 164 1.89 5.71 -3.80
C CYS A 164 1.82 6.02 -2.30
N ASN A 165 0.69 6.55 -1.84
CA ASN A 165 0.27 6.79 -0.45
C ASN A 165 1.10 7.81 0.37
N ASN A 166 2.07 8.52 -0.22
CA ASN A 166 2.87 9.54 0.46
C ASN A 166 3.14 10.78 -0.42
N TRP A 167 2.11 11.23 -1.15
CA TRP A 167 2.12 12.48 -1.90
C TRP A 167 1.74 13.65 -1.00
N GLN A 168 2.60 14.66 -0.95
CA GLN A 168 2.45 15.90 -0.19
C GLN A 168 2.35 17.07 -1.16
N TYR A 169 1.65 18.14 -0.76
CA TYR A 169 1.72 19.40 -1.49
C TYR A 169 1.89 20.62 -0.57
N GLN A 170 2.57 21.63 -1.11
CA GLN A 170 2.92 22.87 -0.43
C GLN A 170 2.62 24.05 -1.36
N VAL A 171 2.14 25.15 -0.80
CA VAL A 171 1.86 26.42 -1.50
C VAL A 171 2.52 27.55 -0.74
N ASP A 172 3.38 28.33 -1.41
CA ASP A 172 4.09 29.48 -0.86
C ASP A 172 4.82 29.18 0.48
N GLY A 173 5.39 27.97 0.60
CA GLY A 173 6.08 27.50 1.80
C GLY A 173 5.17 26.84 2.86
N HIS A 174 3.85 26.86 2.69
CA HIS A 174 2.88 26.33 3.64
C HIS A 174 2.20 25.03 3.16
N TYR A 175 1.95 24.11 4.07
CA TYR A 175 1.16 22.90 3.80
C TYR A 175 -0.33 23.18 4.07
N PRO A 176 -1.24 23.14 3.07
CA PRO A 176 -2.66 23.40 3.32
C PRO A 176 -3.36 22.20 3.97
N PHE A 177 -4.34 22.46 4.83
CA PHE A 177 -5.19 21.45 5.46
C PHE A 177 -6.41 21.07 4.59
N GLN A 178 -6.27 21.10 3.26
CA GLN A 178 -7.34 20.86 2.29
C GLN A 178 -6.91 19.83 1.26
N GLY A 179 -7.86 19.12 0.66
CA GLY A 179 -7.66 18.34 -0.55
C GLY A 179 -7.15 19.20 -1.72
N VAL A 180 -6.41 18.57 -2.63
CA VAL A 180 -5.81 19.24 -3.80
C VAL A 180 -6.84 19.80 -4.78
N ASP A 181 -8.09 19.36 -4.67
CA ASP A 181 -9.27 19.83 -5.40
C ASP A 181 -9.99 21.01 -4.73
N GLN A 182 -9.72 21.25 -3.43
CA GLN A 182 -10.34 22.32 -2.65
C GLN A 182 -9.46 23.56 -2.50
N TYR A 183 -8.13 23.44 -2.44
CA TYR A 183 -7.25 24.62 -2.44
C TYR A 183 -7.37 25.38 -3.76
N LEU A 184 -7.74 26.66 -3.72
CA LEU A 184 -7.90 27.52 -4.88
C LEU A 184 -6.63 28.33 -5.13
N LEU A 185 -6.05 28.20 -6.32
CA LEU A 185 -4.86 28.90 -6.75
C LEU A 185 -5.12 30.41 -6.95
N HIS A 186 -4.15 31.25 -6.60
CA HIS A 186 -4.12 32.68 -6.89
C HIS A 186 -2.99 33.00 -7.89
N ASP A 187 -3.08 34.18 -8.52
CA ASP A 187 -2.08 34.59 -9.53
C ASP A 187 -0.76 34.97 -8.83
N GLY A 188 0.25 34.12 -8.97
CA GLY A 188 1.56 34.24 -8.33
C GLY A 188 2.01 33.03 -7.52
N ASP A 189 1.10 32.10 -7.16
CA ASP A 189 1.37 30.99 -6.25
C ASP A 189 2.59 30.13 -6.67
N THR A 190 3.36 29.66 -5.68
CA THR A 190 4.46 28.71 -5.86
C THR A 190 4.11 27.37 -5.22
N MET A 191 3.86 26.38 -6.07
CA MET A 191 3.39 25.04 -5.74
C MET A 191 4.52 24.01 -5.78
N TYR A 192 4.58 23.15 -4.76
CA TYR A 192 5.32 21.89 -4.81
C TYR A 192 4.37 20.73 -4.61
N LEU A 193 4.46 19.72 -5.48
CA LEU A 193 3.82 18.41 -5.32
C LEU A 193 4.94 17.38 -5.27
N TYR A 194 5.11 16.68 -4.15
CA TYR A 194 6.25 15.80 -3.96
C TYR A 194 5.93 14.48 -3.26
N PHE A 195 6.70 13.45 -3.57
CA PHE A 195 6.68 12.19 -2.85
C PHE A 195 7.69 12.19 -1.70
N GLY A 196 7.26 11.78 -0.51
CA GLY A 196 8.09 11.75 0.71
C GLY A 196 7.41 12.40 1.91
N SER A 197 7.99 12.25 3.10
CA SER A 197 7.43 12.83 4.33
C SER A 197 7.90 14.28 4.52
N PRO A 198 7.06 15.21 5.03
CA PRO A 198 7.49 16.60 5.26
C PRO A 198 8.64 16.76 6.25
N ARG A 199 8.75 15.80 7.18
CA ARG A 199 9.77 15.71 8.24
C ARG A 199 10.13 14.26 8.49
N GLN A 200 11.29 14.02 9.08
CA GLN A 200 11.74 12.71 9.53
C GLN A 200 12.64 12.80 10.77
N VAL A 201 12.87 11.66 11.40
CA VAL A 201 13.93 11.48 12.41
C VAL A 201 14.91 10.44 11.90
N ILE A 202 16.18 10.78 11.83
CA ILE A 202 17.27 9.82 11.54
C ILE A 202 18.03 9.48 12.83
N LEU A 203 18.61 8.28 12.87
CA LEU A 203 19.45 7.80 13.97
C LEU A 203 20.84 7.48 13.42
N ALA A 204 21.89 7.88 14.16
CA ALA A 204 23.27 7.54 13.79
C ALA A 204 23.59 6.02 13.93
N THR A 205 22.74 5.28 14.65
CA THR A 205 22.79 3.83 14.83
C THR A 205 21.37 3.30 15.09
N SER A 206 21.06 2.09 14.63
CA SER A 206 19.83 1.38 14.98
C SER A 206 19.95 0.60 16.30
N THR A 207 21.14 0.51 16.90
CA THR A 207 21.39 -0.21 18.16
C THR A 207 22.30 0.58 19.12
N VAL A 208 22.00 0.51 20.42
CA VAL A 208 22.77 1.10 21.53
C VAL A 208 22.73 0.20 22.76
N SER A 209 23.66 0.36 23.70
CA SER A 209 23.64 -0.34 24.99
C SER A 209 22.73 0.36 26.01
N VAL A 210 22.20 -0.37 27.00
CA VAL A 210 21.53 0.23 28.17
C VAL A 210 22.44 1.27 28.84
N GLY A 211 21.95 2.49 28.99
CA GLY A 211 22.69 3.60 29.60
C GLY A 211 23.72 4.27 28.67
N GLU A 212 23.88 3.79 27.44
CA GLU A 212 24.67 4.48 26.41
C GLU A 212 23.93 5.72 25.89
N SER A 213 24.69 6.75 25.51
CA SER A 213 24.11 7.99 24.99
C SER A 213 24.23 8.05 23.47
N PHE A 214 23.16 8.46 22.81
CA PHE A 214 23.06 8.54 21.37
C PHE A 214 22.31 9.79 20.92
N VAL A 215 22.42 10.09 19.63
CA VAL A 215 21.79 11.24 18.99
C VAL A 215 20.75 10.75 17.98
N ALA A 216 19.57 11.37 18.05
CA ALA A 216 18.58 11.36 16.98
C ALA A 216 18.55 12.75 16.34
N THR A 217 18.47 12.82 15.02
CA THR A 217 18.46 14.10 14.28
C THR A 217 17.09 14.28 13.64
N ALA A 218 16.41 15.37 13.99
CA ALA A 218 15.19 15.81 13.32
C ALA A 218 15.56 16.54 12.02
N GLU A 219 14.87 16.22 10.94
CA GLU A 219 15.06 16.87 9.64
C GLU A 219 13.72 17.28 9.02
N SER A 220 13.71 18.40 8.30
CA SER A 220 12.59 18.90 7.50
C SER A 220 12.96 18.83 6.02
N TYR A 221 12.06 18.30 5.20
CA TYR A 221 12.21 18.30 3.76
C TYR A 221 11.99 19.72 3.22
N GLU A 222 12.94 20.23 2.41
CA GLU A 222 12.86 21.54 1.76
C GLU A 222 12.47 21.37 0.28
N PRO A 223 11.19 21.53 -0.11
CA PRO A 223 10.70 21.14 -1.44
C PRO A 223 11.32 21.94 -2.60
N SER A 224 11.83 23.15 -2.35
CA SER A 224 12.54 23.94 -3.36
C SER A 224 13.87 23.31 -3.77
N THR A 225 14.56 22.64 -2.85
CA THR A 225 15.84 21.95 -3.13
C THR A 225 15.65 20.45 -3.38
N GLY A 226 14.73 19.81 -2.66
CA GLY A 226 14.54 18.36 -2.63
C GLY A 226 15.51 17.64 -1.71
N ILE A 227 15.93 18.33 -0.63
CA ILE A 227 16.93 17.86 0.32
C ILE A 227 16.33 17.98 1.73
N TYR A 228 16.59 16.99 2.59
CA TYR A 228 16.29 17.09 4.02
C TYR A 228 17.33 17.97 4.72
N THR A 229 16.86 18.88 5.56
CA THR A 229 17.69 19.85 6.27
C THR A 229 17.44 19.77 7.78
N PRO A 230 18.45 20.04 8.63
CA PRO A 230 18.28 20.00 10.09
C PRO A 230 17.10 20.82 10.60
N ALA A 231 16.29 20.23 11.47
CA ALA A 231 15.06 20.82 11.99
C ALA A 231 15.19 21.15 13.49
N PRO A 232 15.65 22.36 13.86
CA PRO A 232 15.83 22.77 15.26
C PRO A 232 14.50 22.99 15.98
N GLY A 233 14.50 22.78 17.30
CA GLY A 233 13.35 23.08 18.17
C GLY A 233 12.19 22.07 18.14
N TYR A 234 12.27 21.01 17.34
CA TYR A 234 11.29 19.93 17.33
C TYR A 234 11.51 18.98 18.51
N VAL A 235 10.43 18.46 19.09
CA VAL A 235 10.49 17.43 20.13
C VAL A 235 10.56 16.06 19.47
N ILE A 236 11.70 15.39 19.59
CA ILE A 236 11.85 13.98 19.26
C ILE A 236 11.42 13.16 20.47
N GLY A 237 10.61 12.12 20.26
CA GLY A 237 10.28 11.11 21.28
C GLY A 237 10.87 9.75 20.94
N MET A 238 11.44 9.09 21.95
CA MET A 238 11.62 7.64 21.98
C MET A 238 10.35 7.02 22.56
N THR A 239 9.70 6.16 21.78
CA THR A 239 8.35 5.66 22.08
C THR A 239 8.28 4.14 22.02
N GLN A 240 7.27 3.55 22.64
CA GLN A 240 6.91 2.12 22.53
C GLN A 240 5.41 1.98 22.24
N PRO A 241 4.95 0.89 21.60
CA PRO A 241 3.51 0.71 21.33
C PRO A 241 2.68 0.77 22.61
N ASP A 242 1.52 1.45 22.58
CA ASP A 242 0.48 1.27 23.61
C ASP A 242 -0.47 0.15 23.15
N PRO A 243 -0.50 -1.02 23.83
CA PRO A 243 -1.45 -2.09 23.49
C PRO A 243 -2.92 -1.69 23.65
N ASN A 244 -3.20 -0.59 24.35
CA ASN A 244 -4.55 -0.07 24.59
C ASN A 244 -4.91 1.06 23.59
N ASN A 245 -3.94 1.63 22.89
CA ASN A 245 -4.13 2.74 21.97
C ASN A 245 -3.15 2.69 20.78
N PRO A 246 -3.48 1.94 19.71
CA PRO A 246 -2.61 1.80 18.53
C PRO A 246 -2.41 3.10 17.73
N TYR A 247 -3.09 4.20 18.09
CA TYR A 247 -2.97 5.51 17.45
C TYR A 247 -2.06 6.50 18.21
N SER A 248 -1.62 6.16 19.42
CA SER A 248 -0.70 6.99 20.21
C SER A 248 0.26 6.09 20.99
N PRO A 249 1.54 5.97 20.57
CA PRO A 249 2.49 5.16 21.30
C PRO A 249 2.82 5.79 22.67
N ILE A 250 3.26 4.96 23.60
CA ILE A 250 3.75 5.36 24.93
C ILE A 250 5.05 6.14 24.75
N GLU A 251 5.05 7.41 25.15
CA GLU A 251 6.26 8.22 25.24
C GLU A 251 7.13 7.73 26.42
N ILE A 252 8.37 7.31 26.14
CA ILE A 252 9.31 6.80 27.15
C ILE A 252 10.32 7.88 27.54
N ALA A 253 10.80 8.64 26.55
CA ALA A 253 11.67 9.79 26.75
C ALA A 253 11.50 10.78 25.60
N THR A 254 11.53 12.08 25.88
CA THR A 254 11.54 13.15 24.88
C THR A 254 12.78 14.03 25.03
N SER A 255 13.25 14.57 23.91
CA SER A 255 14.41 15.47 23.84
C SER A 255 14.23 16.42 22.66
N THR A 256 14.55 17.70 22.85
CA THR A 256 14.36 18.74 21.83
C THR A 256 15.62 18.87 20.95
N SER A 257 15.44 19.04 19.64
CA SER A 257 16.53 19.22 18.69
C SER A 257 17.25 20.57 18.84
N ASP A 258 18.58 20.53 18.80
CA ASP A 258 19.47 21.70 18.79
C ASP A 258 19.50 22.42 17.42
N GLU A 259 20.35 23.43 17.28
CA GLU A 259 20.57 24.18 16.01
C GLU A 259 20.98 23.30 14.83
N ASN A 260 21.50 22.09 15.09
CA ASN A 260 21.90 21.09 14.11
C ASN A 260 20.86 19.97 13.94
N GLY A 261 19.63 20.16 14.45
CA GLY A 261 18.57 19.14 14.43
C GLY A 261 18.77 18.02 15.46
N ASN A 262 19.83 18.01 16.25
CA ASN A 262 20.23 16.90 17.09
C ASN A 262 19.58 16.95 18.48
N ALA A 263 18.91 15.88 18.87
CA ALA A 263 18.45 15.64 20.23
C ALA A 263 19.17 14.43 20.83
N THR A 264 19.75 14.61 22.03
CA THR A 264 20.52 13.55 22.71
C THR A 264 19.61 12.77 23.67
N PHE A 265 19.82 11.45 23.72
CA PHE A 265 19.07 10.52 24.56
C PHE A 265 20.00 9.60 25.36
N ILE A 266 19.47 9.05 26.45
CA ILE A 266 20.00 7.91 27.20
C ILE A 266 18.79 7.08 27.62
N ILE A 267 18.78 5.78 27.33
CA ILE A 267 17.68 4.88 27.73
C ILE A 267 18.22 3.81 28.68
N SER A 268 17.59 3.70 29.85
CA SER A 268 18.03 2.83 30.96
C SER A 268 17.35 1.46 30.98
N THR A 269 16.42 1.19 30.06
CA THR A 269 15.70 -0.07 29.92
C THR A 269 16.04 -0.75 28.58
N PRO A 270 16.26 -2.07 28.53
CA PRO A 270 16.37 -2.79 27.27
C PRO A 270 15.03 -2.83 26.54
N GLY A 271 15.04 -2.78 25.21
CA GLY A 271 13.83 -2.90 24.39
C GLY A 271 13.99 -2.35 22.97
N ALA A 272 12.96 -2.53 22.15
CA ALA A 272 12.78 -1.78 20.91
C ALA A 272 12.08 -0.45 21.21
N TYR A 273 12.42 0.60 20.46
CA TYR A 273 11.86 1.95 20.57
C TYR A 273 11.65 2.55 19.17
N GLY A 274 10.57 3.29 19.00
CA GLY A 274 10.33 4.12 17.81
C GLY A 274 10.75 5.55 18.06
N ALA A 275 11.70 6.06 17.26
CA ALA A 275 12.08 7.47 17.23
C ALA A 275 11.17 8.23 16.24
N GLY A 276 10.52 9.30 16.69
CA GLY A 276 9.65 10.13 15.83
C GLY A 276 9.42 11.52 16.39
N LEU A 277 8.77 12.41 15.62
CA LEU A 277 8.45 13.77 16.08
C LEU A 277 7.09 13.81 16.78
N GLN A 278 7.04 14.40 17.97
CA GLN A 278 5.81 14.56 18.76
C GLN A 278 4.77 15.44 18.03
N THR A 279 5.22 16.38 17.18
CA THR A 279 4.34 17.21 16.33
C THR A 279 3.59 16.41 15.26
N ASP A 280 4.12 15.25 14.90
CA ASP A 280 3.69 14.44 13.75
C ASP A 280 3.12 13.09 14.22
N SER A 281 2.65 13.03 15.47
CA SER A 281 2.19 11.81 16.15
C SER A 281 3.19 10.64 16.09
N TYR A 282 4.49 10.97 16.10
CA TYR A 282 5.63 10.06 16.00
C TYR A 282 5.79 9.33 14.65
N PHE A 283 5.15 9.83 13.59
CA PHE A 283 5.26 9.30 12.23
C PHE A 283 5.93 10.30 11.26
N PRO A 284 6.86 9.89 10.36
CA PRO A 284 7.41 8.54 10.22
C PRO A 284 8.29 8.16 11.42
N THR A 285 8.31 6.86 11.73
CA THR A 285 9.02 6.31 12.89
C THR A 285 10.29 5.56 12.45
N THR A 286 11.40 5.81 13.14
CA THR A 286 12.70 5.17 12.88
C THR A 286 13.08 4.26 14.06
N SER A 287 13.37 2.99 13.79
CA SER A 287 13.59 1.97 14.84
C SER A 287 14.95 2.08 15.54
N LEU A 288 14.94 2.00 16.87
CA LEU A 288 16.09 1.84 17.75
C LEU A 288 15.94 0.57 18.61
N THR A 289 17.02 -0.16 18.83
CA THR A 289 17.09 -1.23 19.85
C THR A 289 18.10 -0.87 20.94
N VAL A 290 17.64 -0.89 22.20
CA VAL A 290 18.49 -0.75 23.38
C VAL A 290 18.80 -2.15 23.92
N ALA A 291 20.06 -2.56 23.83
CA ALA A 291 20.53 -3.89 24.21
C ALA A 291 20.98 -3.94 25.68
N SER A 292 20.58 -5.01 26.38
CA SER A 292 21.05 -5.29 27.74
C SER A 292 22.58 -5.35 27.82
N SER A 293 23.16 -4.69 28.83
CA SER A 293 24.57 -4.91 29.19
C SER A 293 24.82 -6.40 29.47
N SER A 294 25.85 -6.97 28.86
CA SER A 294 26.19 -8.38 29.03
C SER A 294 26.95 -8.60 30.34
N GLU A 295 26.35 -9.35 31.27
CA GLU A 295 26.98 -9.65 32.56
C GLU A 295 28.28 -10.45 32.38
N GLN A 296 29.42 -9.85 32.77
CA GLN A 296 30.66 -10.57 32.94
C GLN A 296 30.58 -11.54 34.14
N THR A 297 30.13 -12.77 33.88
CA THR A 297 30.20 -13.89 34.83
C THR A 297 31.63 -14.46 34.93
N GLY A 298 32.57 -13.60 35.35
CA GLY A 298 34.01 -13.89 35.44
C GLY A 298 34.40 -14.82 36.59
N GLY A 299 34.11 -16.13 36.47
CA GLY A 299 34.36 -17.13 37.50
C GLY A 299 35.39 -18.22 37.15
N GLY A 300 36.63 -18.08 37.65
CA GLY A 300 37.45 -19.25 38.03
C GLY A 300 38.29 -20.00 36.99
N GLY A 301 39.43 -19.42 36.61
CA GLY A 301 40.74 -20.08 36.42
C GLY A 301 40.87 -21.44 35.71
N GLY A 302 41.57 -21.44 34.56
CA GLY A 302 42.15 -22.65 33.94
C GLY A 302 43.29 -22.29 32.98
N SER A 303 44.51 -22.75 33.26
CA SER A 303 45.70 -22.48 32.42
C SER A 303 45.98 -23.64 31.46
N GLY A 304 46.19 -23.34 30.17
CA GLY A 304 46.53 -24.31 29.13
C GLY A 304 46.63 -23.65 27.77
N GLY A 305 47.83 -23.24 27.36
CA GLY A 305 48.02 -22.36 26.20
C GLY A 305 48.13 -23.07 24.84
N GLY A 306 48.19 -22.27 23.77
CA GLY A 306 48.84 -22.68 22.52
C GLY A 306 47.94 -22.99 21.32
N SER A 307 47.23 -21.98 20.80
CA SER A 307 46.88 -21.86 19.38
C SER A 307 46.80 -20.36 19.06
N GLY A 308 47.22 -19.83 17.92
CA GLY A 308 47.38 -20.44 16.60
C GLY A 308 46.44 -19.69 15.66
N GLY A 309 46.95 -18.60 15.06
CA GLY A 309 46.11 -17.63 14.35
C GLY A 309 45.42 -18.22 13.12
N GLY A 310 44.10 -18.06 13.03
CA GLY A 310 43.31 -18.53 11.90
C GLY A 310 41.91 -17.90 11.87
N SER A 311 41.40 -17.70 10.66
CA SER A 311 40.03 -17.27 10.33
C SER A 311 39.46 -16.06 11.09
N GLY A 312 39.64 -14.88 10.51
CA GLY A 312 38.56 -13.90 10.52
C GLY A 312 37.39 -14.44 9.71
N SER A 313 36.49 -15.17 10.37
CA SER A 313 35.24 -15.65 9.75
C SER A 313 34.14 -14.65 10.06
N GLY A 314 33.64 -13.95 9.04
CA GLY A 314 32.47 -13.08 9.21
C GLY A 314 31.29 -13.90 9.72
N SER A 315 30.72 -13.51 10.86
CA SER A 315 29.53 -14.15 11.41
C SER A 315 28.32 -13.81 10.53
N THR A 316 28.02 -14.69 9.58
CA THR A 316 26.81 -14.59 8.75
C THR A 316 25.59 -14.55 9.66
N LEU A 317 24.81 -13.46 9.60
CA LEU A 317 23.62 -13.31 10.41
C LEU A 317 22.59 -14.38 10.04
N SER A 318 22.27 -15.24 11.00
CA SER A 318 21.33 -16.34 10.86
C SER A 318 20.06 -16.08 11.67
N PRO A 319 18.88 -16.44 11.16
CA PRO A 319 17.62 -16.18 11.86
C PRO A 319 17.46 -17.08 13.09
N ASN A 320 16.97 -16.52 14.18
CA ASN A 320 16.56 -17.25 15.38
C ASN A 320 15.11 -17.73 15.22
N ILE A 321 14.96 -18.88 14.55
CA ILE A 321 13.66 -19.52 14.25
C ILE A 321 12.86 -19.79 15.54
N SER A 322 13.53 -20.17 16.64
CA SER A 322 12.88 -20.41 17.94
C SER A 322 12.24 -19.14 18.52
N SER A 323 12.91 -17.99 18.40
CA SER A 323 12.31 -16.71 18.80
C SER A 323 11.19 -16.26 17.86
N ALA A 324 11.30 -16.50 16.55
CA ALA A 324 10.21 -16.21 15.60
C ALA A 324 8.95 -17.04 15.89
N PHE A 325 9.09 -18.33 16.24
CA PHE A 325 7.98 -19.12 16.76
C PHE A 325 7.47 -18.61 18.10
N SER A 326 8.35 -18.17 19.00
CA SER A 326 7.94 -17.62 20.32
C SER A 326 7.12 -16.33 20.17
N PHE A 327 7.49 -15.46 19.22
CA PHE A 327 6.71 -14.29 18.82
C PHE A 327 5.38 -14.69 18.19
N LEU A 328 5.38 -15.58 17.19
CA LEU A 328 4.13 -16.00 16.55
C LEU A 328 3.15 -16.62 17.57
N VAL A 329 3.64 -17.40 18.53
CA VAL A 329 2.78 -18.01 19.56
C VAL A 329 2.31 -17.00 20.62
N SER A 330 3.06 -15.93 20.91
CA SER A 330 2.57 -14.88 21.82
C SER A 330 1.48 -14.00 21.21
N MET A 331 1.35 -14.00 19.88
CA MET A 331 0.26 -13.36 19.13
C MET A 331 -0.96 -14.29 18.93
N GLN A 332 -0.90 -15.56 19.34
CA GLN A 332 -2.02 -16.49 19.24
C GLN A 332 -3.03 -16.29 20.38
N LYS A 333 -4.31 -16.21 20.03
CA LYS A 333 -5.42 -16.04 20.97
C LYS A 333 -5.75 -17.34 21.72
N PRO A 334 -6.38 -17.27 22.91
CA PRO A 334 -6.73 -18.47 23.70
C PRO A 334 -7.67 -19.48 23.02
N ASP A 335 -8.38 -19.09 21.96
CA ASP A 335 -9.22 -19.97 21.14
C ASP A 335 -8.44 -20.66 19.99
N GLY A 336 -7.19 -20.27 19.77
CA GLY A 336 -6.31 -20.75 18.70
C GLY A 336 -6.20 -19.82 17.48
N SER A 337 -6.98 -18.75 17.42
CA SER A 337 -6.99 -17.78 16.30
C SER A 337 -5.93 -16.68 16.43
N PHE A 338 -5.90 -15.76 15.47
CA PHE A 338 -5.09 -14.55 15.45
C PHE A 338 -5.99 -13.31 15.19
N ASP A 339 -5.43 -12.11 15.03
CA ASP A 339 -6.23 -10.87 14.96
C ASP A 339 -7.09 -10.67 13.70
N SER A 340 -6.81 -11.41 12.63
CA SER A 340 -7.74 -11.59 11.52
C SER A 340 -7.74 -13.03 11.01
N SER A 341 -8.78 -13.42 10.26
CA SER A 341 -8.79 -14.67 9.49
C SER A 341 -7.60 -14.76 8.52
N LEU A 342 -7.16 -13.61 7.99
CA LEU A 342 -6.02 -13.53 7.07
C LEU A 342 -4.70 -13.90 7.77
N ILE A 343 -4.42 -13.32 8.95
CA ILE A 343 -3.25 -13.68 9.76
C ILE A 343 -3.38 -15.10 10.29
N THR A 344 -4.58 -15.54 10.67
CA THR A 344 -4.88 -16.90 11.16
C THR A 344 -4.51 -17.95 10.11
N ASP A 345 -4.91 -17.73 8.86
CA ASP A 345 -4.68 -18.67 7.76
C ASP A 345 -3.20 -18.73 7.34
N TRP A 346 -2.49 -17.60 7.29
CA TRP A 346 -1.05 -17.63 7.02
C TRP A 346 -0.23 -18.21 8.17
N SER A 347 -0.66 -17.98 9.41
CA SER A 347 -0.06 -18.62 10.59
C SER A 347 -0.24 -20.14 10.61
N ALA A 348 -1.22 -20.69 9.87
CA ALA A 348 -1.38 -22.13 9.70
C ALA A 348 -0.21 -22.76 8.93
N LEU A 349 0.33 -22.09 7.90
CA LEU A 349 1.51 -22.57 7.17
C LEU A 349 2.76 -22.53 8.05
N ALA A 350 2.95 -21.46 8.83
CA ALA A 350 4.04 -21.36 9.79
C ALA A 350 3.93 -22.44 10.88
N LEU A 351 2.74 -22.67 11.44
CA LEU A 351 2.52 -23.70 12.44
C LEU A 351 2.50 -25.14 11.88
N ALA A 352 2.45 -25.33 10.55
CA ALA A 352 2.64 -26.63 9.90
C ALA A 352 4.12 -27.05 9.80
N LEU A 353 5.08 -26.11 9.86
CA LEU A 353 6.52 -26.38 9.85
C LEU A 353 6.89 -27.34 10.99
N PRO A 354 7.73 -28.38 10.80
CA PRO A 354 7.92 -29.46 11.77
C PRO A 354 8.19 -29.00 13.21
N ASP A 355 9.12 -28.06 13.36
CA ASP A 355 9.64 -27.58 14.65
C ASP A 355 8.73 -26.52 15.33
N ALA A 356 7.59 -26.17 14.70
CA ALA A 356 6.63 -25.24 15.28
C ALA A 356 6.01 -25.79 16.59
N PRO A 357 5.75 -24.93 17.60
CA PRO A 357 5.22 -25.37 18.89
C PRO A 357 3.90 -26.15 18.79
N GLN A 358 3.96 -27.44 19.12
CA GLN A 358 2.85 -28.39 18.96
C GLN A 358 1.54 -27.94 19.64
N GLY A 359 1.61 -27.24 20.78
CA GLY A 359 0.43 -26.69 21.44
C GLY A 359 -0.30 -25.64 20.59
N ALA A 360 0.45 -24.70 20.00
CA ALA A 360 -0.12 -23.66 19.14
C ALA A 360 -0.70 -24.24 17.85
N ARG A 361 0.00 -25.21 17.25
CA ARG A 361 -0.50 -26.02 16.12
C ARG A 361 -1.82 -26.70 16.46
N ILE A 362 -1.93 -27.37 17.61
CA ILE A 362 -3.17 -28.01 18.08
C ILE A 362 -4.29 -27.00 18.29
N ASN A 363 -4.00 -25.83 18.89
CA ASN A 363 -5.01 -24.81 19.13
C ASN A 363 -5.58 -24.26 17.82
N LEU A 364 -4.73 -23.87 16.86
CA LEU A 364 -5.17 -23.37 15.56
C LEU A 364 -5.91 -24.44 14.74
N THR A 365 -5.42 -25.69 14.77
CA THR A 365 -6.11 -26.83 14.15
C THR A 365 -7.49 -27.06 14.78
N SER A 366 -7.63 -26.85 16.09
CA SER A 366 -8.91 -26.95 16.80
C SER A 366 -9.86 -25.81 16.42
N TYR A 367 -9.36 -24.57 16.32
CA TYR A 367 -10.13 -23.42 15.86
C TYR A 367 -10.72 -23.65 14.46
N LEU A 368 -9.87 -23.93 13.48
CA LEU A 368 -10.25 -24.10 12.06
C LEU A 368 -11.20 -25.29 11.82
N LYS A 369 -11.22 -26.28 12.71
CA LYS A 369 -12.17 -27.42 12.65
C LYS A 369 -13.57 -27.10 13.20
N ASN A 370 -13.72 -26.05 14.01
CA ASN A 370 -14.96 -25.77 14.75
C ASN A 370 -15.57 -24.39 14.46
N THR A 371 -14.79 -23.43 13.97
CA THR A 371 -15.26 -22.08 13.64
C THR A 371 -15.58 -21.95 12.14
N SER A 372 -16.74 -21.37 11.81
CA SER A 372 -17.07 -21.00 10.43
C SER A 372 -16.42 -19.67 10.06
N THR A 373 -15.59 -19.65 9.01
CA THR A 373 -14.98 -18.42 8.48
C THR A 373 -15.91 -17.75 7.47
N SER A 374 -16.06 -16.43 7.52
CA SER A 374 -16.71 -15.68 6.44
C SER A 374 -15.72 -15.50 5.29
N LEU A 375 -16.04 -16.11 4.14
CA LEU A 375 -15.26 -16.08 2.90
C LEU A 375 -16.16 -15.52 1.80
N SER A 376 -15.63 -14.66 0.92
CA SER A 376 -16.44 -13.82 0.03
C SER A 376 -16.04 -13.88 -1.45
N VAL A 377 -14.74 -13.90 -1.73
CA VAL A 377 -14.15 -13.94 -3.07
C VAL A 377 -13.27 -15.19 -3.24
N PRO A 378 -12.95 -15.66 -4.46
CA PRO A 378 -12.22 -16.91 -4.63
C PRO A 378 -10.86 -16.94 -3.89
N THR A 379 -10.16 -15.80 -3.80
CA THR A 379 -8.93 -15.66 -2.99
C THR A 379 -9.12 -15.90 -1.50
N ASP A 380 -10.30 -15.67 -0.92
CA ASP A 380 -10.60 -16.06 0.46
C ASP A 380 -10.63 -17.58 0.60
N TYR A 381 -11.31 -18.25 -0.33
CA TYR A 381 -11.44 -19.70 -0.34
C TYR A 381 -10.11 -20.39 -0.66
N GLU A 382 -9.33 -19.87 -1.61
CA GLU A 382 -8.00 -20.39 -1.96
C GLU A 382 -7.02 -20.27 -0.79
N ARG A 383 -6.99 -19.10 -0.13
CA ARG A 383 -6.16 -18.84 1.05
C ARG A 383 -6.58 -19.68 2.27
N HIS A 384 -7.88 -19.84 2.51
CA HIS A 384 -8.37 -20.69 3.60
C HIS A 384 -8.11 -22.17 3.31
N ALA A 385 -8.30 -22.63 2.06
CA ALA A 385 -7.93 -23.98 1.63
C ALA A 385 -6.43 -24.25 1.90
N LEU A 386 -5.54 -23.31 1.57
CA LEU A 386 -4.11 -23.42 1.81
C LEU A 386 -3.80 -23.66 3.30
N ALA A 387 -4.48 -22.94 4.20
CA ALA A 387 -4.35 -23.09 5.65
C ALA A 387 -4.89 -24.44 6.17
N LEU A 388 -6.07 -24.85 5.71
CA LEU A 388 -6.67 -26.15 6.05
C LEU A 388 -5.75 -27.31 5.60
N LEU A 389 -5.28 -27.26 4.36
CA LEU A 389 -4.38 -28.25 3.76
C LEU A 389 -3.04 -28.34 4.51
N ALA A 390 -2.45 -27.21 4.91
CA ALA A 390 -1.20 -27.17 5.68
C ALA A 390 -1.31 -27.86 7.05
N LEU A 391 -2.47 -27.73 7.73
CA LEU A 391 -2.72 -28.37 9.03
C LEU A 391 -3.39 -29.75 8.95
N GLY A 392 -3.42 -30.37 7.76
CA GLY A 392 -4.00 -31.71 7.57
C GLY A 392 -5.51 -31.76 7.80
N ILE A 393 -6.21 -30.65 7.57
CA ILE A 393 -7.66 -30.54 7.61
C ILE A 393 -8.20 -30.75 6.19
N ASN A 394 -9.17 -31.66 6.02
CA ASN A 394 -9.79 -31.88 4.73
C ASN A 394 -10.51 -30.60 4.28
N PRO A 395 -10.19 -30.01 3.11
CA PRO A 395 -10.70 -28.70 2.70
C PRO A 395 -12.18 -28.72 2.25
N TYR A 396 -12.77 -29.91 2.06
CA TYR A 396 -14.18 -30.11 1.72
C TYR A 396 -15.07 -30.33 2.96
N THR A 397 -14.56 -31.06 3.97
CA THR A 397 -15.39 -31.61 5.07
C THR A 397 -14.73 -31.63 6.44
N GLY A 398 -13.47 -31.17 6.56
CA GLY A 398 -12.72 -31.16 7.81
C GLY A 398 -12.97 -29.92 8.69
N SER A 399 -13.58 -28.89 8.12
CA SER A 399 -14.01 -27.65 8.79
C SER A 399 -15.52 -27.41 8.51
N PRO A 400 -16.16 -26.41 9.15
CA PRO A 400 -17.55 -26.03 8.87
C PRO A 400 -17.79 -25.39 7.49
N THR A 401 -16.78 -25.30 6.61
CA THR A 401 -16.83 -24.52 5.37
C THR A 401 -16.05 -25.22 4.26
N ASP A 402 -16.75 -25.76 3.26
CA ASP A 402 -16.13 -26.27 2.03
C ASP A 402 -15.42 -25.11 1.31
N THR A 403 -14.12 -25.27 1.12
CA THR A 403 -13.25 -24.28 0.47
C THR A 403 -12.97 -24.58 -0.99
N ILE A 404 -13.19 -25.81 -1.47
CA ILE A 404 -12.80 -26.21 -2.84
C ILE A 404 -13.96 -26.04 -3.83
N THR A 405 -15.18 -26.41 -3.45
CA THR A 405 -16.34 -26.26 -4.34
C THR A 405 -16.55 -24.82 -4.83
N PRO A 406 -16.37 -23.76 -4.01
CA PRO A 406 -16.44 -22.37 -4.47
C PRO A 406 -15.36 -22.01 -5.51
N ILE A 407 -14.11 -22.43 -5.31
CA ILE A 407 -12.98 -22.18 -6.24
C ILE A 407 -13.27 -22.82 -7.60
N VAL A 408 -13.70 -24.09 -7.58
CA VAL A 408 -14.03 -24.85 -8.79
C VAL A 408 -15.27 -24.28 -9.50
N SER A 409 -16.23 -23.73 -8.74
CA SER A 409 -17.41 -23.05 -9.28
C SER A 409 -17.08 -21.68 -9.91
N ALA A 410 -15.97 -21.06 -9.53
CA ALA A 410 -15.47 -19.82 -10.13
C ALA A 410 -14.69 -20.04 -11.44
N PHE A 411 -14.53 -21.29 -11.91
CA PHE A 411 -13.88 -21.59 -13.19
C PHE A 411 -14.79 -21.30 -14.38
N ASN A 412 -14.43 -20.30 -15.20
CA ASN A 412 -15.20 -19.85 -16.35
C ASN A 412 -14.96 -20.66 -17.65
N GLY A 413 -14.16 -21.73 -17.60
CA GLY A 413 -13.73 -22.52 -18.75
C GLY A 413 -12.35 -22.13 -19.31
N THR A 414 -11.79 -21.00 -18.87
CA THR A 414 -10.44 -20.52 -19.23
C THR A 414 -9.61 -20.17 -17.99
N SER A 415 -10.15 -19.37 -17.08
CA SER A 415 -9.53 -18.95 -15.82
C SER A 415 -10.46 -19.17 -14.62
N ILE A 416 -9.94 -18.98 -13.41
CA ILE A 416 -10.67 -19.05 -12.14
C ILE A 416 -10.87 -17.63 -11.60
N GLY A 417 -12.05 -17.32 -11.09
CA GLY A 417 -12.33 -16.02 -10.47
C GLY A 417 -12.41 -14.87 -11.48
N ASP A 418 -11.86 -13.70 -11.11
CA ASP A 418 -11.84 -12.53 -11.98
C ASP A 418 -10.66 -12.63 -12.98
N PRO A 419 -10.89 -12.68 -14.30
CA PRO A 419 -9.81 -12.68 -15.29
C PRO A 419 -8.89 -11.45 -15.21
N SER A 420 -9.27 -10.37 -14.51
CA SER A 420 -8.42 -9.22 -14.23
C SER A 420 -7.33 -9.50 -13.17
N LEU A 421 -7.54 -10.47 -12.27
CA LEU A 421 -6.68 -10.78 -11.13
C LEU A 421 -5.94 -12.12 -11.30
N ILE A 422 -4.66 -12.08 -11.67
CA ILE A 422 -3.89 -13.32 -11.88
C ILE A 422 -3.64 -14.13 -10.59
N ASN A 423 -3.88 -13.54 -9.42
CA ASN A 423 -3.71 -14.25 -8.16
C ASN A 423 -4.74 -15.37 -7.96
N ASN A 424 -5.96 -15.28 -8.52
CA ASN A 424 -6.94 -16.36 -8.44
C ASN A 424 -6.42 -17.65 -9.08
N ASP A 425 -5.98 -17.57 -10.33
CA ASP A 425 -5.43 -18.73 -11.05
C ASP A 425 -4.17 -19.28 -10.37
N ILE A 426 -3.27 -18.40 -9.88
CA ILE A 426 -2.04 -18.82 -9.17
C ILE A 426 -2.37 -19.53 -7.85
N PHE A 427 -3.26 -18.98 -7.03
CA PHE A 427 -3.60 -19.56 -5.73
C PHE A 427 -4.48 -20.80 -5.84
N ALA A 428 -5.40 -20.86 -6.82
CA ALA A 428 -6.12 -22.08 -7.14
C ALA A 428 -5.19 -23.22 -7.57
N LEU A 429 -4.15 -22.93 -8.38
CA LEU A 429 -3.15 -23.93 -8.77
C LEU A 429 -2.25 -24.42 -7.61
N LEU A 430 -2.12 -23.66 -6.53
CA LEU A 430 -1.44 -24.11 -5.31
C LEU A 430 -2.27 -25.13 -4.51
N VAL A 431 -3.61 -24.97 -4.47
CA VAL A 431 -4.48 -25.79 -3.59
C VAL A 431 -5.18 -26.96 -4.31
N LEU A 432 -5.60 -26.79 -5.56
CA LEU A 432 -6.37 -27.80 -6.29
C LEU A 432 -5.63 -29.16 -6.45
N PRO A 433 -4.29 -29.23 -6.65
CA PRO A 433 -3.55 -30.50 -6.65
C PRO A 433 -3.72 -31.29 -5.36
N HIS A 434 -3.64 -30.60 -4.22
CA HIS A 434 -3.77 -31.21 -2.89
C HIS A 434 -5.24 -31.49 -2.52
N ALA A 435 -6.20 -30.95 -3.27
CA ALA A 435 -7.61 -31.35 -3.28
C ALA A 435 -7.92 -32.47 -4.30
N GLY A 436 -6.90 -33.09 -4.90
CA GLY A 436 -7.07 -34.27 -5.77
C GLY A 436 -7.45 -33.96 -7.22
N TYR A 437 -7.19 -32.74 -7.70
CA TYR A 437 -7.15 -32.42 -9.12
C TYR A 437 -5.76 -32.69 -9.71
N THR A 438 -5.68 -32.92 -11.02
CA THR A 438 -4.49 -33.45 -11.69
C THR A 438 -4.17 -32.67 -12.97
N SER A 439 -2.96 -32.85 -13.51
CA SER A 439 -2.60 -32.31 -14.83
C SER A 439 -3.42 -32.87 -16.00
N SER A 440 -4.23 -33.92 -15.78
CA SER A 440 -5.24 -34.43 -16.71
C SER A 440 -6.57 -33.65 -16.69
N ASP A 441 -6.86 -32.89 -15.63
CA ASP A 441 -8.14 -32.21 -15.48
C ASP A 441 -8.20 -30.90 -16.28
N THR A 442 -9.31 -30.69 -17.00
CA THR A 442 -9.52 -29.52 -17.87
C THR A 442 -9.34 -28.19 -17.13
N ILE A 443 -9.78 -28.11 -15.87
CA ILE A 443 -9.61 -26.91 -15.03
C ILE A 443 -8.12 -26.58 -14.83
N ILE A 444 -7.31 -27.57 -14.46
CA ILE A 444 -5.86 -27.39 -14.28
C ILE A 444 -5.19 -27.02 -15.61
N GLN A 445 -5.47 -27.74 -16.69
CA GLN A 445 -4.86 -27.48 -18.00
C GLN A 445 -5.17 -26.08 -18.53
N LYS A 446 -6.40 -25.58 -18.33
CA LYS A 446 -6.83 -24.25 -18.76
C LYS A 446 -6.23 -23.15 -17.88
N THR A 447 -6.31 -23.30 -16.56
CA THR A 447 -5.75 -22.36 -15.58
C THR A 447 -4.23 -22.23 -15.75
N VAL A 448 -3.50 -23.34 -15.94
CA VAL A 448 -2.06 -23.31 -16.25
C VAL A 448 -1.78 -22.60 -17.59
N ALA A 449 -2.55 -22.88 -18.64
CA ALA A 449 -2.38 -22.20 -19.92
C ALA A 449 -2.68 -20.69 -19.83
N PHE A 450 -3.66 -20.28 -19.02
CA PHE A 450 -3.96 -18.88 -18.75
C PHE A 450 -2.83 -18.17 -17.99
N VAL A 451 -2.31 -18.77 -16.92
CA VAL A 451 -1.15 -18.22 -16.18
C VAL A 451 0.07 -18.09 -17.09
N VAL A 452 0.39 -19.11 -17.90
CA VAL A 452 1.49 -19.04 -18.87
C VAL A 452 1.26 -17.97 -19.94
N GLN A 453 0.02 -17.79 -20.41
CA GLN A 453 -0.33 -16.75 -21.40
C GLN A 453 -0.25 -15.33 -20.81
N ARG A 454 -0.59 -15.17 -19.54
CA ARG A 454 -0.69 -13.86 -18.87
C ARG A 454 0.61 -13.41 -18.18
N GLN A 455 1.72 -14.14 -18.40
CA GLN A 455 3.04 -13.70 -17.97
C GLN A 455 3.49 -12.47 -18.77
N ASN A 456 4.01 -11.45 -18.08
CA ASN A 456 4.56 -10.26 -18.72
C ASN A 456 5.80 -10.60 -19.57
N SER A 457 6.12 -9.75 -20.55
CA SER A 457 7.27 -9.94 -21.46
C SER A 457 8.60 -10.08 -20.72
N GLY A 458 8.78 -9.35 -19.61
CA GLY A 458 9.94 -9.43 -18.72
C GLY A 458 9.97 -10.64 -17.77
N GLY A 459 8.91 -11.46 -17.73
CA GLY A 459 8.83 -12.69 -16.93
C GLY A 459 8.04 -12.60 -15.61
N SER A 460 7.60 -11.42 -15.20
CA SER A 460 6.77 -11.28 -13.99
C SER A 460 5.32 -11.73 -14.20
N TRP A 461 4.68 -12.08 -13.09
CA TRP A 461 3.24 -11.95 -12.89
C TRP A 461 3.04 -10.84 -11.87
N ASP A 462 2.77 -9.63 -12.38
CA ASP A 462 2.48 -8.36 -11.67
C ASP A 462 3.50 -7.87 -10.62
N SER A 463 3.82 -8.63 -9.57
CA SER A 463 4.79 -8.27 -8.53
C SER A 463 5.86 -9.35 -8.28
N VAL A 464 6.84 -9.08 -7.43
CA VAL A 464 7.79 -10.09 -6.91
C VAL A 464 7.03 -11.25 -6.26
N ASP A 465 6.06 -10.94 -5.42
CA ASP A 465 5.25 -11.88 -4.64
C ASP A 465 4.47 -12.80 -5.58
N LEU A 466 3.64 -12.23 -6.45
CA LEU A 466 2.86 -13.03 -7.40
C LEU A 466 3.75 -13.76 -8.41
N THR A 467 4.95 -13.27 -8.70
CA THR A 467 5.93 -14.02 -9.50
C THR A 467 6.50 -15.23 -8.74
N ALA A 468 6.82 -15.09 -7.46
CA ALA A 468 7.30 -16.18 -6.62
C ALA A 468 6.21 -17.23 -6.35
N ALA A 469 4.97 -16.80 -6.09
CA ALA A 469 3.81 -17.68 -5.99
C ALA A 469 3.53 -18.39 -7.32
N GLY A 470 3.62 -17.69 -8.45
CA GLY A 470 3.48 -18.27 -9.80
C GLY A 470 4.50 -19.37 -10.09
N ILE A 471 5.76 -19.20 -9.67
CA ILE A 471 6.79 -20.27 -9.74
C ILE A 471 6.34 -21.49 -8.92
N GLN A 472 5.94 -21.30 -7.65
CA GLN A 472 5.49 -22.41 -6.79
C GLN A 472 4.27 -23.14 -7.37
N ALA A 473 3.30 -22.40 -7.91
CA ALA A 473 2.07 -22.92 -8.50
C ALA A 473 2.31 -23.72 -9.79
N LEU A 474 3.30 -23.32 -10.61
CA LEU A 474 3.54 -23.90 -11.91
C LEU A 474 4.48 -25.12 -11.91
N LEU A 475 5.39 -25.23 -10.95
CA LEU A 475 6.38 -26.33 -10.88
C LEU A 475 5.78 -27.75 -10.94
N PRO A 476 4.67 -28.07 -10.24
CA PRO A 476 3.99 -29.38 -10.36
C PRO A 476 3.54 -29.73 -11.78
N PHE A 477 3.39 -28.73 -12.65
CA PHE A 477 2.87 -28.85 -14.02
C PHE A 477 3.94 -28.62 -15.09
N SER A 478 5.22 -28.77 -14.75
CA SER A 478 6.37 -28.56 -15.65
C SER A 478 6.31 -29.26 -17.02
N SER A 479 5.51 -30.33 -17.15
CA SER A 479 5.22 -31.08 -18.38
C SER A 479 4.14 -30.47 -19.28
N LEU A 480 3.34 -29.51 -18.80
CA LEU A 480 2.34 -28.81 -19.60
C LEU A 480 2.97 -27.73 -20.50
N PRO A 481 2.35 -27.40 -21.66
CA PRO A 481 2.94 -26.50 -22.64
C PRO A 481 3.34 -25.13 -22.08
N GLY A 482 4.55 -24.69 -22.40
CA GLY A 482 5.07 -23.36 -22.03
C GLY A 482 5.53 -23.20 -20.57
N VAL A 483 5.08 -24.05 -19.65
CA VAL A 483 5.34 -23.93 -18.20
C VAL A 483 6.83 -23.79 -17.87
N SER A 484 7.68 -24.70 -18.38
CA SER A 484 9.12 -24.67 -18.13
C SER A 484 9.81 -23.40 -18.67
N SER A 485 9.25 -22.76 -19.71
CA SER A 485 9.74 -21.47 -20.23
C SER A 485 9.27 -20.30 -19.34
N ALA A 486 8.02 -20.34 -18.87
CA ALA A 486 7.48 -19.33 -17.98
C ALA A 486 8.23 -19.30 -16.62
N VAL A 487 8.47 -20.46 -16.01
CA VAL A 487 9.24 -20.57 -14.76
C VAL A 487 10.68 -20.05 -14.93
N ALA A 488 11.34 -20.33 -16.07
CA ALA A 488 12.68 -19.82 -16.36
C ALA A 488 12.70 -18.28 -16.52
N LYS A 489 11.71 -17.69 -17.19
CA LYS A 489 11.55 -16.23 -17.28
C LYS A 489 11.27 -15.58 -15.92
N ALA A 490 10.42 -16.20 -15.10
CA ALA A 490 10.09 -15.72 -13.76
C ALA A 490 11.31 -15.72 -12.84
N GLN A 491 12.15 -16.77 -12.92
CA GLN A 491 13.46 -16.78 -12.26
C GLN A 491 14.38 -15.67 -12.77
N GLY A 492 14.40 -15.39 -14.07
CA GLY A 492 15.14 -14.27 -14.65
C GLY A 492 14.68 -12.90 -14.14
N TYR A 493 13.36 -12.67 -14.06
CA TYR A 493 12.77 -11.47 -13.46
C TYR A 493 13.19 -11.31 -12.00
N LEU A 494 13.04 -12.37 -11.19
CA LEU A 494 13.43 -12.32 -9.78
C LEU A 494 14.94 -12.04 -9.60
N HIS A 495 15.82 -12.67 -10.39
CA HIS A 495 17.25 -12.34 -10.35
C HIS A 495 17.53 -10.87 -10.67
N GLY A 496 16.76 -10.24 -11.57
CA GLY A 496 16.84 -8.81 -11.86
C GLY A 496 16.25 -7.91 -10.76
N ALA A 497 15.35 -8.42 -9.93
CA ALA A 497 14.71 -7.71 -8.82
C ALA A 497 15.47 -7.83 -7.48
N GLN A 498 16.55 -8.62 -7.40
CA GLN A 498 17.32 -8.79 -6.18
C GLN A 498 18.18 -7.54 -5.86
N GLN A 499 17.98 -6.96 -4.68
CA GLN A 499 18.68 -5.76 -4.22
C GLN A 499 20.09 -6.08 -3.68
N SER A 500 20.93 -5.06 -3.54
CA SER A 500 22.32 -5.17 -3.04
C SER A 500 22.45 -5.62 -1.58
N ASN A 501 21.41 -5.39 -0.78
CA ASN A 501 21.26 -5.94 0.58
C ASN A 501 20.77 -7.41 0.58
N GLY A 502 20.56 -8.01 -0.59
CA GLY A 502 20.07 -9.39 -0.78
C GLY A 502 18.55 -9.53 -0.81
N SER A 503 17.79 -8.47 -0.55
CA SER A 503 16.31 -8.47 -0.47
C SER A 503 15.63 -8.53 -1.83
N PHE A 504 14.30 -8.65 -1.78
CA PHE A 504 13.40 -8.22 -2.85
C PHE A 504 12.43 -7.18 -2.27
N SER A 505 12.89 -5.93 -2.12
CA SER A 505 12.20 -4.79 -1.48
C SER A 505 11.99 -4.92 0.04
N ASN A 506 11.23 -5.92 0.50
CA ASN A 506 10.77 -6.03 1.90
C ASN A 506 10.86 -7.47 2.44
N SER A 507 10.55 -7.67 3.74
CA SER A 507 10.57 -8.99 4.40
C SER A 507 9.65 -10.03 3.74
N ASP A 508 8.50 -9.59 3.26
CA ASP A 508 7.38 -10.46 2.93
C ASP A 508 7.55 -11.02 1.52
N SER A 509 7.81 -10.13 0.56
CA SER A 509 8.24 -10.47 -0.80
C SER A 509 9.52 -11.31 -0.79
N THR A 510 10.48 -11.01 0.11
CA THR A 510 11.70 -11.83 0.25
C THR A 510 11.42 -13.23 0.79
N SER A 511 10.48 -13.37 1.73
CA SER A 511 10.03 -14.67 2.24
C SER A 511 9.38 -15.51 1.15
N TRP A 512 8.53 -14.91 0.32
CA TRP A 512 7.88 -15.59 -0.80
C TRP A 512 8.90 -16.07 -1.85
N VAL A 513 9.94 -15.28 -2.15
CA VAL A 513 11.02 -15.75 -3.02
C VAL A 513 11.77 -16.92 -2.38
N LEU A 514 12.09 -16.89 -1.08
CA LEU A 514 12.68 -18.05 -0.38
C LEU A 514 11.81 -19.32 -0.51
N ASN A 515 10.48 -19.20 -0.43
CA ASN A 515 9.57 -20.32 -0.68
C ASN A 515 9.66 -20.84 -2.13
N ALA A 516 9.82 -19.95 -3.12
CA ALA A 516 10.03 -20.31 -4.53
C ALA A 516 11.40 -20.95 -4.79
N LEU A 517 12.47 -20.51 -4.09
CA LEU A 517 13.78 -21.15 -4.16
C LEU A 517 13.71 -22.59 -3.60
N ALA A 518 13.06 -22.75 -2.44
CA ALA A 518 12.79 -24.04 -1.84
C ALA A 518 11.98 -24.98 -2.77
N ALA A 519 10.97 -24.45 -3.47
CA ALA A 519 10.19 -25.21 -4.45
C ALA A 519 11.04 -25.70 -5.64
N LYS A 520 12.06 -24.93 -6.01
CA LYS A 520 13.04 -25.27 -7.06
C LYS A 520 14.21 -26.14 -6.57
N GLY A 521 14.34 -26.36 -5.26
CA GLY A 521 15.51 -27.01 -4.66
C GLY A 521 16.80 -26.17 -4.71
N GLU A 522 16.68 -24.85 -4.91
CA GLU A 522 17.82 -23.93 -4.94
C GLU A 522 18.11 -23.38 -3.53
N PRO A 523 19.36 -23.41 -3.05
CA PRO A 523 19.70 -22.86 -1.74
C PRO A 523 19.72 -21.32 -1.78
N PRO A 524 19.34 -20.61 -0.70
CA PRO A 524 19.41 -19.15 -0.65
C PRO A 524 20.81 -18.58 -0.89
N SER A 525 21.87 -19.37 -0.69
CA SER A 525 23.26 -19.01 -0.98
C SER A 525 23.65 -19.02 -2.46
N SER A 526 22.83 -19.58 -3.37
CA SER A 526 23.04 -19.42 -4.82
C SER A 526 22.40 -18.15 -5.39
N TRP A 527 21.72 -17.37 -4.54
CA TRP A 527 21.08 -16.09 -4.87
C TRP A 527 21.73 -14.99 -4.04
N MET A 528 22.83 -14.41 -4.52
CA MET A 528 23.58 -13.44 -3.72
C MET A 528 24.12 -12.25 -4.52
N VAL A 529 24.10 -11.07 -3.89
CA VAL A 529 24.74 -9.85 -4.40
C VAL A 529 25.87 -9.48 -3.44
N GLY A 530 27.11 -9.62 -3.90
CA GLY A 530 28.28 -9.53 -3.03
C GLY A 530 28.30 -10.67 -2.01
N THR A 531 28.16 -10.34 -0.73
CA THR A 531 27.97 -11.32 0.37
C THR A 531 26.52 -11.47 0.83
N SER A 532 25.60 -10.67 0.29
CA SER A 532 24.22 -10.55 0.76
C SER A 532 23.30 -11.57 0.09
N THR A 533 22.58 -12.36 0.89
CA THR A 533 21.56 -13.33 0.46
C THR A 533 20.15 -12.93 0.95
N PRO A 534 19.07 -13.47 0.35
CA PRO A 534 17.70 -13.28 0.83
C PRO A 534 17.50 -13.74 2.28
N LEU A 535 18.18 -14.82 2.67
CA LEU A 535 18.13 -15.37 4.02
C LEU A 535 18.83 -14.46 5.04
N THR A 536 20.01 -13.94 4.70
CA THR A 536 20.73 -12.98 5.57
C THR A 536 20.02 -11.63 5.67
N TYR A 537 19.37 -11.17 4.59
CA TYR A 537 18.48 -10.01 4.66
C TYR A 537 17.30 -10.27 5.60
N LEU A 538 16.59 -11.39 5.42
CA LEU A 538 15.42 -11.68 6.24
C LEU A 538 15.79 -11.89 7.73
N ALA A 539 17.02 -12.31 8.01
CA ALA A 539 17.58 -12.33 9.36
C ALA A 539 17.86 -10.93 9.94
N THR A 540 18.18 -9.89 9.15
CA THR A 540 18.23 -8.50 9.68
C THR A 540 16.83 -7.98 9.99
N GLN A 541 15.79 -8.51 9.33
CA GLN A 541 14.41 -8.09 9.59
C GLN A 541 13.84 -8.62 10.92
N GLN A 542 14.61 -9.42 11.69
CA GLN A 542 14.19 -9.98 12.97
C GLN A 542 14.51 -9.06 14.16
N GLN A 543 13.49 -8.68 14.93
CA GLN A 543 13.65 -7.91 16.16
C GLN A 543 13.98 -8.82 17.37
N THR A 544 14.31 -8.22 18.51
CA THR A 544 14.79 -8.93 19.72
C THR A 544 13.77 -9.84 20.40
N ASP A 545 12.48 -9.60 20.19
CA ASP A 545 11.38 -10.50 20.62
C ASP A 545 11.20 -11.71 19.68
N GLY A 546 11.92 -11.73 18.55
CA GLY A 546 11.86 -12.73 17.51
C GLY A 546 10.95 -12.39 16.33
N GLY A 547 10.09 -11.37 16.44
CA GLY A 547 9.14 -10.99 15.40
C GLY A 547 9.80 -10.22 14.25
N ILE A 548 9.37 -10.54 13.03
CA ILE A 548 9.94 -10.01 11.77
C ILE A 548 9.35 -8.63 11.44
N ASN A 549 9.95 -7.96 10.45
CA ASN A 549 9.71 -6.58 10.01
C ASN A 549 10.27 -5.55 11.01
N GLN A 550 11.59 -5.32 10.94
CA GLN A 550 12.36 -4.41 11.82
C GLN A 550 11.88 -2.94 11.84
N ASN A 551 11.19 -2.50 10.78
CA ASN A 551 10.71 -1.12 10.62
C ASN A 551 9.25 -0.95 11.05
N SER A 552 8.56 -2.05 11.39
CA SER A 552 7.18 -2.02 11.89
C SER A 552 7.15 -2.18 13.40
N VAL A 553 6.24 -1.44 14.03
CA VAL A 553 5.83 -1.66 15.43
C VAL A 553 4.40 -2.19 15.55
N ASN A 554 3.70 -2.34 14.41
CA ASN A 554 2.32 -2.85 14.34
C ASN A 554 2.32 -4.38 14.47
N THR A 555 1.73 -4.91 15.53
CA THR A 555 1.73 -6.35 15.86
C THR A 555 1.16 -7.22 14.75
N ASP A 556 0.05 -6.84 14.15
CA ASP A 556 -0.62 -7.58 13.08
C ASP A 556 0.30 -7.76 11.86
N SER A 557 0.91 -6.67 11.41
CA SER A 557 1.87 -6.66 10.30
C SER A 557 3.11 -7.49 10.62
N ARG A 558 3.64 -7.39 11.84
CA ARG A 558 4.79 -8.19 12.28
C ARG A 558 4.44 -9.68 12.40
N THR A 559 3.23 -10.01 12.85
CA THR A 559 2.72 -11.40 12.94
C THR A 559 2.63 -12.02 11.56
N TRP A 560 2.07 -11.28 10.61
CA TRP A 560 2.01 -11.62 9.20
C TRP A 560 3.41 -11.84 8.59
N SER A 561 4.31 -10.86 8.69
CA SER A 561 5.69 -10.97 8.21
C SER A 561 6.43 -12.16 8.86
N THR A 562 6.17 -12.46 10.13
CA THR A 562 6.76 -13.61 10.84
C THR A 562 6.23 -14.94 10.32
N ALA A 563 4.92 -15.04 10.06
CA ALA A 563 4.31 -16.24 9.49
C ALA A 563 4.87 -16.59 8.11
N TYR A 564 5.06 -15.58 7.24
CA TYR A 564 5.77 -15.76 5.97
C TYR A 564 7.22 -16.20 6.20
N ALA A 565 7.98 -15.42 6.99
CA ALA A 565 9.42 -15.59 7.14
C ALA A 565 9.81 -16.94 7.75
N LEU A 566 9.04 -17.47 8.70
CA LEU A 566 9.26 -18.80 9.27
C LEU A 566 9.33 -19.89 8.19
N THR A 567 8.47 -19.85 7.18
CA THR A 567 8.48 -20.83 6.08
C THR A 567 9.68 -20.66 5.14
N GLY A 568 10.17 -19.43 4.97
CA GLY A 568 11.38 -19.11 4.22
C GLY A 568 12.68 -19.49 4.95
N PHE A 569 12.73 -19.28 6.28
CA PHE A 569 13.85 -19.69 7.13
C PHE A 569 14.04 -21.21 7.16
N GLU A 570 12.94 -21.96 7.25
CA GLU A 570 12.90 -23.42 7.21
C GLU A 570 13.15 -24.01 5.80
N GLY A 571 13.34 -23.16 4.78
CA GLY A 571 13.58 -23.60 3.40
C GLY A 571 12.44 -24.45 2.83
N ARG A 572 11.18 -24.08 3.09
CA ARG A 572 10.00 -24.82 2.63
C ARG A 572 9.26 -24.06 1.53
N SER A 573 8.81 -24.79 0.51
CA SER A 573 7.74 -24.31 -0.36
C SER A 573 6.40 -24.54 0.30
N TRP A 574 5.37 -23.75 -0.04
CA TRP A 574 4.04 -23.94 0.55
C TRP A 574 3.49 -25.33 0.22
N SER A 575 3.62 -25.78 -1.02
CA SER A 575 3.21 -27.13 -1.48
C SER A 575 3.88 -28.27 -0.69
N SER A 576 5.09 -28.07 -0.14
CA SER A 576 5.76 -29.06 0.72
C SER A 576 5.13 -29.23 2.11
N LEU A 577 4.20 -28.34 2.49
CA LEU A 577 3.48 -28.37 3.77
C LEU A 577 2.04 -28.92 3.62
N LEU A 578 1.51 -29.03 2.39
CA LEU A 578 0.10 -29.31 2.16
C LEU A 578 -0.21 -30.82 2.15
N SER A 579 -1.18 -31.23 2.96
CA SER A 579 -1.71 -32.59 2.98
C SER A 579 -2.62 -32.85 1.78
N ASN A 580 -2.59 -34.07 1.22
CA ASN A 580 -3.38 -34.43 0.03
C ASN A 580 -4.71 -35.11 0.41
N PHE A 581 -5.80 -34.70 -0.23
CA PHE A 581 -7.14 -35.27 -0.07
C PHE A 581 -7.75 -35.60 -1.45
N PRO A 582 -8.50 -36.72 -1.59
CA PRO A 582 -9.13 -37.07 -2.85
C PRO A 582 -10.35 -36.18 -3.13
N ASN A 583 -10.52 -35.79 -4.39
CA ASN A 583 -11.71 -35.09 -4.87
C ASN A 583 -12.98 -35.96 -4.68
N PRO A 584 -13.98 -35.56 -3.87
CA PRO A 584 -15.18 -36.37 -3.60
C PRO A 584 -16.02 -36.69 -4.84
N ASN A 585 -15.94 -35.85 -5.88
CA ASN A 585 -16.68 -36.00 -7.14
C ASN A 585 -15.81 -36.61 -8.27
N GLY A 586 -14.54 -36.92 -7.99
CA GLY A 586 -13.63 -37.52 -8.97
C GLY A 586 -14.01 -38.97 -9.28
N THR A 587 -14.36 -39.26 -10.54
CA THR A 587 -14.49 -40.65 -11.02
C THR A 587 -13.12 -41.33 -11.02
N SER A 588 -12.79 -41.96 -9.89
CA SER A 588 -11.54 -42.69 -9.71
C SER A 588 -11.37 -43.76 -10.78
N GLY A 589 -10.39 -43.58 -11.66
CA GLY A 589 -9.87 -44.67 -12.48
C GLY A 589 -9.38 -45.78 -11.55
N SER A 590 -9.99 -46.97 -11.64
CA SER A 590 -9.86 -47.98 -10.59
C SER A 590 -8.42 -48.50 -10.44
N GLY A 591 -7.75 -48.05 -9.38
CA GLY A 591 -6.41 -48.45 -8.97
C GLY A 591 -6.38 -48.95 -7.52
N SER A 592 -7.42 -49.63 -7.06
CA SER A 592 -7.52 -50.09 -5.67
C SER A 592 -6.43 -51.10 -5.34
N SER A 593 -5.60 -50.77 -4.36
CA SER A 593 -4.68 -51.70 -3.70
C SER A 593 -4.53 -51.31 -2.23
N SER A 594 -5.51 -51.74 -1.43
CA SER A 594 -5.42 -51.72 0.03
C SER A 594 -4.45 -52.81 0.51
N THR A 595 -3.41 -52.44 1.24
CA THR A 595 -2.58 -53.42 1.95
C THR A 595 -2.21 -52.91 3.34
N THR A 596 -2.65 -53.63 4.37
CA THR A 596 -2.23 -53.43 5.77
C THR A 596 -0.86 -54.06 6.04
N THR A 597 -0.16 -53.55 7.05
CA THR A 597 1.23 -53.90 7.40
C THR A 597 1.40 -55.36 7.81
N ALA A 598 2.39 -56.05 7.23
CA ALA A 598 3.01 -57.27 7.75
C ALA A 598 4.52 -57.30 7.43
N SER A 599 5.29 -58.08 8.18
CA SER A 599 6.77 -58.04 8.20
C SER A 599 7.44 -59.11 7.33
N THR A 600 8.70 -58.86 6.92
CA THR A 600 9.69 -59.81 6.33
C THR A 600 9.33 -60.39 4.94
N THR A 601 10.26 -60.67 4.01
CA THR A 601 11.75 -60.84 4.08
C THR A 601 12.43 -60.35 2.78
N VAL A 602 13.76 -60.28 2.76
CA VAL A 602 14.62 -59.87 1.63
C VAL A 602 14.61 -60.87 0.44
N SER A 603 14.50 -60.39 -0.82
CA SER A 603 15.33 -60.91 -1.95
C SER A 603 15.34 -60.04 -3.23
N THR A 604 16.56 -59.71 -3.68
CA THR A 604 17.06 -59.57 -5.09
C THR A 604 16.17 -59.15 -6.28
N ILE A 605 16.50 -57.98 -6.85
CA ILE A 605 16.92 -57.73 -8.26
C ILE A 605 16.17 -58.43 -9.42
N ALA A 606 15.59 -57.62 -10.32
CA ALA A 606 15.66 -57.82 -11.77
C ALA A 606 15.44 -56.49 -12.54
N THR A 607 16.25 -56.22 -13.58
CA THR A 607 16.12 -55.05 -14.48
C THR A 607 15.68 -55.51 -15.86
N THR A 608 14.72 -54.82 -16.50
CA THR A 608 14.42 -54.99 -17.93
C THR A 608 14.10 -53.65 -18.62
N THR A 609 14.58 -53.49 -19.85
CA THR A 609 14.46 -52.28 -20.68
C THR A 609 13.83 -52.60 -22.04
N ALA A 610 12.77 -51.88 -22.43
CA ALA A 610 12.20 -51.76 -23.79
C ALA A 610 11.31 -50.49 -23.80
N THR A 611 11.46 -49.39 -24.56
CA THR A 611 12.03 -49.03 -25.89
C THR A 611 11.01 -49.09 -27.04
N ILE A 612 10.96 -48.01 -27.85
CA ILE A 612 10.16 -47.82 -29.11
C ILE A 612 8.64 -47.56 -28.81
N ALA A 613 7.88 -46.67 -29.46
CA ALA A 613 7.97 -46.12 -30.83
C ALA A 613 7.66 -44.62 -31.00
N THR A 614 8.15 -44.05 -32.11
CA THR A 614 7.73 -42.77 -32.70
C THR A 614 6.86 -42.99 -33.94
N THR A 615 5.81 -42.20 -34.13
CA THR A 615 5.05 -42.06 -35.38
C THR A 615 4.79 -40.58 -35.70
N THR A 616 4.50 -40.24 -36.96
CA THR A 616 4.61 -38.88 -37.51
C THR A 616 3.51 -38.54 -38.52
N VAL A 617 3.37 -37.23 -38.84
CA VAL A 617 2.51 -36.66 -39.91
C VAL A 617 1.00 -36.70 -39.53
N ALA A 618 0.10 -35.76 -39.87
CA ALA A 618 0.09 -34.79 -40.98
C ALA A 618 -0.47 -33.39 -40.66
N THR A 619 -0.16 -32.44 -41.56
CA THR A 619 -0.60 -31.04 -41.56
C THR A 619 -1.88 -30.84 -42.39
N SER A 620 -2.70 -29.84 -42.06
CA SER A 620 -3.72 -29.26 -42.96
C SER A 620 -3.91 -27.77 -42.69
N THR A 621 -4.31 -26.98 -43.68
CA THR A 621 -4.34 -25.50 -43.63
C THR A 621 -5.48 -24.89 -44.46
N LEU A 622 -5.66 -23.56 -44.32
CA LEU A 622 -6.56 -22.63 -45.06
C LEU A 622 -8.02 -22.52 -44.55
N PRO A 623 -8.73 -21.39 -44.82
CA PRO A 623 -8.29 -20.11 -45.38
C PRO A 623 -8.50 -18.88 -44.45
N VAL A 624 -7.94 -17.73 -44.84
CA VAL A 624 -8.14 -16.41 -44.17
C VAL A 624 -9.26 -15.63 -44.87
N ILE A 625 -10.03 -14.83 -44.10
CA ILE A 625 -11.05 -13.89 -44.60
C ILE A 625 -10.77 -12.49 -44.01
N VAL A 626 -10.92 -11.44 -44.82
CA VAL A 626 -10.61 -10.04 -44.48
C VAL A 626 -11.87 -9.16 -44.55
N PRO A 627 -12.25 -8.44 -43.48
CA PRO A 627 -13.29 -7.40 -43.53
C PRO A 627 -12.77 -6.06 -44.09
N ALA A 628 -13.66 -5.24 -44.67
CA ALA A 628 -13.32 -3.95 -45.29
C ALA A 628 -13.68 -2.72 -44.45
N SER A 629 -13.06 -1.58 -44.75
CA SER A 629 -13.22 -0.30 -44.02
C SER A 629 -14.52 0.47 -44.37
N PRO A 630 -15.16 1.16 -43.41
CA PRO A 630 -16.19 2.18 -43.68
C PRO A 630 -15.61 3.53 -44.17
N PRO A 631 -16.44 4.42 -44.76
CA PRO A 631 -15.98 5.67 -45.38
C PRO A 631 -15.89 6.87 -44.43
N VAL A 632 -15.12 7.88 -44.86
CA VAL A 632 -14.98 9.20 -44.20
C VAL A 632 -16.09 10.17 -44.63
N VAL A 633 -16.56 11.01 -43.71
CA VAL A 633 -17.36 12.22 -44.01
C VAL A 633 -16.71 13.42 -43.32
N PRO A 634 -16.36 14.51 -44.04
CA PRO A 634 -15.72 15.68 -43.45
C PRO A 634 -16.73 16.72 -42.95
N ASN A 635 -16.32 17.60 -42.05
CA ASN A 635 -16.75 18.99 -42.10
C ASN A 635 -15.77 19.92 -41.36
N SER A 636 -15.42 21.04 -42.01
CA SER A 636 -14.56 22.09 -41.45
C SER A 636 -15.41 23.29 -41.04
N ILE A 637 -15.10 23.94 -39.92
CA ILE A 637 -15.24 25.40 -39.79
C ILE A 637 -14.00 25.93 -39.06
N THR A 638 -13.30 26.87 -39.70
CA THR A 638 -12.19 27.62 -39.11
C THR A 638 -12.63 29.06 -38.90
N THR A 639 -12.37 29.64 -37.73
CA THR A 639 -12.39 31.09 -37.52
C THR A 639 -11.10 31.54 -36.83
N HIS A 640 -10.33 32.38 -37.52
CA HIS A 640 -9.14 33.04 -36.97
C HIS A 640 -9.49 34.44 -36.45
N TYR A 641 -8.81 34.91 -35.41
CA TYR A 641 -8.16 36.24 -35.33
C TYR A 641 -7.14 36.18 -34.16
N LYS A 642 -5.83 36.12 -34.42
CA LYS A 642 -4.90 37.24 -34.65
C LYS A 642 -4.81 38.28 -33.51
N THR A 643 -4.07 37.91 -32.47
CA THR A 643 -2.83 38.60 -32.02
C THR A 643 -2.73 40.13 -32.07
N SER A 644 -2.50 40.75 -30.92
CA SER A 644 -1.45 41.78 -30.73
C SER A 644 -0.97 41.80 -29.26
N ALA A 645 0.24 42.34 -29.04
CA ALA A 645 1.00 42.40 -27.77
C ALA A 645 2.14 43.45 -27.97
N PRO A 646 3.21 43.55 -27.13
CA PRO A 646 3.37 43.43 -25.66
C PRO A 646 4.09 44.70 -25.08
N LEU A 647 4.86 44.55 -23.97
CA LEU A 647 6.04 45.34 -23.52
C LEU A 647 5.79 46.59 -22.62
N PRO A 648 6.79 47.01 -21.79
CA PRO A 648 7.84 46.23 -21.10
C PRO A 648 8.20 46.69 -19.66
N SER A 649 8.86 45.81 -18.89
CA SER A 649 10.02 46.10 -18.00
C SER A 649 10.54 44.76 -17.43
N SER A 650 11.74 44.22 -17.67
CA SER A 650 13.12 44.72 -17.87
C SER A 650 13.99 44.73 -16.59
N VAL A 651 14.59 43.59 -16.27
CA VAL A 651 15.89 43.51 -15.56
C VAL A 651 16.79 42.56 -16.35
N LYS A 652 18.08 42.90 -16.48
CA LYS A 652 19.10 42.03 -17.09
C LYS A 652 19.85 41.28 -16.00
N ASN A 653 20.28 40.06 -16.30
CA ASN A 653 21.70 39.76 -16.11
C ASN A 653 22.23 38.84 -17.21
N VAL A 654 23.54 38.81 -17.41
CA VAL A 654 24.17 38.20 -18.58
C VAL A 654 25.29 37.24 -18.18
N SER A 655 25.24 36.03 -18.70
CA SER A 655 26.43 35.25 -19.04
C SER A 655 26.13 34.43 -20.30
N ALA A 656 27.12 34.17 -21.13
CA ALA A 656 26.94 33.52 -22.43
C ALA A 656 28.07 32.52 -22.71
N SER A 657 27.70 31.36 -23.26
CA SER A 657 28.58 30.40 -23.91
C SER A 657 28.01 30.06 -25.28
N VAL A 658 28.88 29.75 -26.25
CA VAL A 658 28.54 29.77 -27.69
C VAL A 658 28.18 28.37 -28.21
N SER A 659 27.23 28.33 -29.15
CA SER A 659 26.65 27.15 -29.77
C SER A 659 27.65 26.27 -30.54
N SER A 660 27.30 24.99 -30.69
CA SER A 660 27.60 24.20 -31.90
C SER A 660 26.33 23.51 -32.39
N THR A 661 26.23 23.25 -33.70
CA THR A 661 24.97 22.90 -34.37
C THR A 661 24.99 21.52 -35.02
N SER A 662 23.88 20.79 -34.92
CA SER A 662 23.48 19.78 -35.90
C SER A 662 21.96 19.64 -35.94
N ALA A 663 21.38 19.41 -37.12
CA ALA A 663 19.94 19.26 -37.30
C ALA A 663 19.62 18.13 -38.30
N SER A 664 18.67 17.26 -37.95
CA SER A 664 18.05 16.32 -38.90
C SER A 664 16.72 15.77 -38.37
N LEU A 665 15.68 15.89 -39.18
CA LEU A 665 14.34 15.27 -39.13
C LEU A 665 13.82 15.21 -40.59
N PRO A 666 12.73 14.49 -40.94
CA PRO A 666 11.88 13.61 -40.12
C PRO A 666 11.66 12.19 -40.72
N ASN A 667 11.06 11.24 -39.96
CA ASN A 667 9.71 10.73 -40.28
C ASN A 667 9.14 9.64 -39.31
N VAL A 668 7.84 9.82 -39.07
CA VAL A 668 6.75 8.89 -38.69
C VAL A 668 6.80 7.48 -39.35
N THR A 669 6.17 6.38 -38.87
CA THR A 669 5.21 6.08 -37.76
C THR A 669 5.40 4.58 -37.30
N ASN A 670 4.54 3.80 -36.56
CA ASN A 670 3.09 3.84 -36.32
C ASN A 670 2.57 3.10 -35.04
N LEU A 671 1.27 3.34 -34.78
CA LEU A 671 0.26 2.83 -33.83
C LEU A 671 0.13 1.31 -33.51
N ALA A 672 -0.20 1.02 -32.24
CA ALA A 672 -1.39 0.29 -31.76
C ALA A 672 -1.56 0.57 -30.23
N ALA A 673 -2.61 1.22 -29.70
CA ALA A 673 -4.05 0.89 -29.66
C ALA A 673 -4.41 -0.13 -28.55
N ALA A 674 -4.91 0.36 -27.41
CA ALA A 674 -5.31 -0.43 -26.25
C ALA A 674 -6.79 -0.85 -26.27
N ALA A 675 -7.15 -1.85 -25.45
CA ALA A 675 -8.53 -2.28 -25.20
C ALA A 675 -8.79 -2.38 -23.69
N THR A 676 -9.97 -1.94 -23.25
CA THR A 676 -10.33 -1.78 -21.83
C THR A 676 -10.91 -3.05 -21.20
N ALA A 677 -10.55 -3.32 -19.95
CA ALA A 677 -11.15 -4.32 -19.06
C ALA A 677 -11.51 -3.67 -17.70
N PRO A 678 -12.46 -4.21 -16.91
CA PRO A 678 -13.02 -3.54 -15.73
C PRO A 678 -12.09 -3.60 -14.50
N ALA A 679 -12.33 -2.69 -13.55
CA ALA A 679 -11.54 -2.57 -12.32
C ALA A 679 -12.02 -3.54 -11.21
N ALA A 680 -11.08 -4.25 -10.61
CA ALA A 680 -11.29 -4.98 -9.35
C ALA A 680 -11.12 -4.04 -8.14
N GLN A 681 -11.86 -4.30 -7.07
CA GLN A 681 -11.82 -3.46 -5.85
C GLN A 681 -10.56 -3.75 -5.02
N SER A 682 -9.83 -2.72 -4.62
CA SER A 682 -8.60 -2.84 -3.84
C SER A 682 -8.85 -2.89 -2.32
N PHE A 683 -7.89 -3.49 -1.61
CA PHE A 683 -7.81 -3.60 -0.14
C PHE A 683 -8.11 -2.29 0.60
N TRP A 684 -7.75 -1.15 0.03
CA TRP A 684 -8.03 0.19 0.59
C TRP A 684 -9.51 0.51 0.76
N GLN A 685 -10.43 -0.07 -0.03
CA GLN A 685 -11.87 0.14 0.19
C GLN A 685 -12.34 -0.49 1.52
N VAL A 686 -11.77 -1.63 1.91
CA VAL A 686 -12.08 -2.28 3.21
C VAL A 686 -11.56 -1.44 4.37
N LEU A 687 -10.33 -0.91 4.27
CA LEU A 687 -9.72 -0.06 5.30
C LEU A 687 -10.44 1.29 5.44
N MET A 688 -10.88 1.90 4.33
CA MET A 688 -11.65 3.15 4.36
C MET A 688 -13.07 2.96 4.88
N HIS A 689 -13.71 1.79 4.67
CA HIS A 689 -14.96 1.45 5.33
C HIS A 689 -14.84 1.28 6.85
N PHE A 690 -13.64 1.02 7.38
CA PHE A 690 -13.38 1.02 8.83
C PHE A 690 -13.33 2.45 9.39
N PHE A 691 -12.54 3.34 8.79
CA PHE A 691 -12.46 4.75 9.22
C PHE A 691 -13.80 5.50 9.10
N ALA A 692 -14.59 5.23 8.06
CA ALA A 692 -15.93 5.79 7.91
C ALA A 692 -16.89 5.43 9.07
N ARG A 693 -16.68 4.29 9.75
CA ARG A 693 -17.46 3.90 10.94
C ARG A 693 -16.98 4.59 12.21
N ILE A 694 -15.70 4.93 12.32
CA ILE A 694 -15.15 5.67 13.47
C ILE A 694 -15.66 7.12 13.46
N GLY A 695 -15.63 7.80 12.30
CA GLY A 695 -16.19 9.16 12.17
C GLY A 695 -17.68 9.25 12.51
N SER A 696 -18.45 8.21 12.18
CA SER A 696 -19.87 8.08 12.55
C SER A 696 -20.10 8.02 14.07
N PHE A 697 -19.15 7.47 14.84
CA PHE A 697 -19.29 7.30 16.30
C PHE A 697 -19.08 8.62 17.06
N PHE A 698 -18.16 9.48 16.62
CA PHE A 698 -17.92 10.78 17.27
C PHE A 698 -19.02 11.81 16.99
N ASN A 699 -19.66 11.76 15.82
CA ASN A 699 -20.78 12.63 15.45
C ASN A 699 -22.11 12.35 16.19
N HIS A 700 -22.09 11.54 17.25
CA HIS A 700 -23.24 11.27 18.14
C HIS A 700 -22.89 11.47 19.64
N LEU A 701 -21.78 12.13 19.95
CA LEU A 701 -21.31 12.40 21.33
C LEU A 701 -20.93 13.87 21.60
N LEU A 702 -21.39 14.80 20.76
CA LEU A 702 -21.38 16.26 20.95
C LEU A 702 -22.76 16.85 20.62
#